data_AF-A0A7Y5L8N7-F1
#
_entry.id   AF-A0A7Y5L8N7-F1
#
_cell.length_a   1.000
_cell.length_b   1.000
_cell.length_c   1.000
_cell.angle_alpha   90.00
_cell.angle_beta   90.00
_cell.angle_gamma   90.00
#
_symmetry.space_group_name_H-M   'P 1'
#
loop_
_entity.id
_entity.type
_entity.pdbx_description
1 polymer ?
#
loop_
_entity_poly.entity_id
_entity_poly.type
_entity_poly.pdbx_seq_one_letter_code
_entity_poly.pdbx_strand_id
1 'polypeptide(L)'
;MRRSLIHYWRLHLAVLLGAAVATAVLTGALLVGDSVRGSLRDLTLERLGRIDYALLSERFVRENIAEDLSRDDDFQLEFENTAPAILLNGNATHAKTRARAARINIHGVDHRFASLFDETGDSLQIYLNKKSGQIFPSLVINASLQQELNAHVGDQVLLNFEQPSDIHRESVLGDKRSIEVVRTLRLTVTKILPDRGLGRFGLLTQQTFPRNAFVPLSILQEALEEEHKTNAMFLAQRTASASAPHEHVLRQALRRTLSLEDLSLTLAQTGGQLALTSPQLLIAPALQAGIDSSLAEMRAPSFPLYTYLANSLTVNGNLLPYSTITALPPLPDEFGAFRLIDGSPAPALVDDEIFLNSWAAEDLQARPGDTVAVSYYVVGPGEQLVTRTTAFRVKGVIKIDGLAADPELTPEFPGIHEVDNMQSWDPPFPIDLQLIRPKDEAYWDEYRATPKAFIALATGQRLWQSRFGKLTAIRLAAAPGMDLQTTQTRLEENLLNRIQPEQAGFAVQAVKAQGLAASAGATDFSGLFIGFSFFLIVSATLLVGMLFRLGIEQRANELGLLRAVGFPQKSVTRRALQEAGVVAGLGCLLGLGGAIAYAGLLITGLRTWWVAAIGATFLQLHVNVFSLILGYVLALAIIALAIWLTLRQLRKIPAPAL
;
A
#
# COMPACT_ATOMS: atom_id res chain seq x y z
N MET A 1 -66.34 -16.52 -6.11
CA MET A 1 -65.14 -15.66 -6.03
C MET A 1 -65.29 -14.39 -6.87
N ARG A 2 -65.34 -14.45 -8.21
CA ARG A 2 -65.42 -13.24 -9.08
C ARG A 2 -66.59 -12.28 -8.76
N ARG A 3 -67.81 -12.81 -8.52
CA ARG A 3 -68.98 -11.99 -8.13
C ARG A 3 -68.84 -11.34 -6.75
N SER A 4 -68.15 -11.99 -5.81
CA SER A 4 -67.86 -11.48 -4.46
C SER A 4 -66.90 -10.29 -4.53
N LEU A 5 -65.82 -10.44 -5.31
CA LEU A 5 -64.82 -9.38 -5.52
C LEU A 5 -65.41 -8.10 -6.15
N ILE A 6 -66.36 -8.25 -7.08
CA ILE A 6 -67.02 -7.11 -7.74
C ILE A 6 -67.99 -6.41 -6.79
N HIS A 7 -68.77 -7.16 -6.00
CA HIS A 7 -69.78 -6.57 -5.12
C HIS A 7 -69.14 -5.78 -3.96
N TYR A 8 -68.08 -6.31 -3.35
CA TYR A 8 -67.37 -5.68 -2.23
C TYR A 8 -66.05 -5.00 -2.65
N TRP A 9 -65.99 -4.48 -3.89
CA TRP A 9 -64.74 -3.98 -4.48
C TRP A 9 -64.06 -2.88 -3.66
N ARG A 10 -64.82 -1.99 -2.98
CA ARG A 10 -64.27 -0.90 -2.15
C ARG A 10 -63.45 -1.41 -0.98
N LEU A 11 -63.94 -2.46 -0.34
CA LEU A 11 -63.29 -3.10 0.78
C LEU A 11 -62.03 -3.84 0.35
N HIS A 12 -62.14 -4.60 -0.75
CA HIS A 12 -60.98 -5.28 -1.33
C HIS A 12 -59.92 -4.29 -1.81
N LEU A 13 -60.32 -3.15 -2.35
CA LEU A 13 -59.41 -2.07 -2.72
C LEU A 13 -58.66 -1.50 -1.50
N ALA A 14 -59.34 -1.31 -0.37
CA ALA A 14 -58.69 -0.83 0.85
C ALA A 14 -57.64 -1.82 1.38
N VAL A 15 -57.95 -3.12 1.38
CA VAL A 15 -56.99 -4.18 1.75
C VAL A 15 -55.83 -4.26 0.76
N LEU A 16 -56.12 -4.14 -0.54
CA LEU A 16 -55.12 -4.12 -1.61
C LEU A 16 -54.15 -2.95 -1.43
N LEU A 17 -54.66 -1.74 -1.19
CA LEU A 17 -53.84 -0.54 -0.97
C LEU A 17 -53.02 -0.64 0.32
N GLY A 18 -53.61 -1.14 1.41
CA GLY A 18 -52.87 -1.38 2.64
C GLY A 18 -51.73 -2.40 2.45
N ALA A 19 -51.99 -3.48 1.72
CA ALA A 19 -50.98 -4.48 1.35
C ALA A 19 -49.88 -3.88 0.45
N ALA A 20 -50.27 -3.01 -0.49
CA ALA A 20 -49.33 -2.29 -1.35
C ALA A 20 -48.41 -1.36 -0.56
N VAL A 21 -48.95 -0.60 0.41
CA VAL A 21 -48.15 0.28 1.28
C VAL A 21 -47.19 -0.53 2.16
N ALA A 22 -47.67 -1.59 2.82
CA ALA A 22 -46.82 -2.44 3.64
C ALA A 22 -45.66 -3.05 2.85
N THR A 23 -45.94 -3.50 1.62
CA THR A 23 -44.92 -4.05 0.72
C THR A 23 -43.98 -2.97 0.19
N ALA A 24 -44.49 -1.78 -0.15
CA ALA A 24 -43.69 -0.66 -0.61
C ALA A 24 -42.65 -0.22 0.42
N VAL A 25 -43.05 -0.14 1.69
CA VAL A 25 -42.16 0.23 2.80
C VAL A 25 -41.13 -0.87 3.07
N LEU A 26 -41.56 -2.13 3.19
CA LEU A 26 -40.66 -3.25 3.49
C LEU A 26 -39.62 -3.47 2.38
N THR A 27 -40.10 -3.62 1.14
CA THR A 27 -39.23 -3.83 -0.02
C THR A 27 -38.42 -2.58 -0.31
N GLY A 28 -38.98 -1.38 -0.11
CA GLY A 28 -38.27 -0.13 -0.27
C GLY A 28 -37.07 0.00 0.66
N ALA A 29 -37.19 -0.43 1.93
CA ALA A 29 -36.08 -0.47 2.87
C ALA A 29 -34.95 -1.42 2.40
N LEU A 30 -35.29 -2.58 1.83
CA LEU A 30 -34.31 -3.50 1.23
C LEU A 30 -33.60 -2.86 0.03
N LEU A 31 -34.35 -2.21 -0.87
CA LEU A 31 -33.81 -1.54 -2.05
C LEU A 31 -32.89 -0.36 -1.71
N VAL A 32 -33.18 0.38 -0.66
CA VAL A 32 -32.28 1.44 -0.17
C VAL A 32 -30.95 0.85 0.32
N GLY A 33 -30.99 -0.26 1.05
CA GLY A 33 -29.78 -0.99 1.46
C GLY A 33 -28.96 -1.50 0.27
N ASP A 34 -29.61 -2.07 -0.74
CA ASP A 34 -28.97 -2.47 -2.00
C ASP A 34 -28.37 -1.28 -2.75
N SER A 35 -29.05 -0.15 -2.75
CA SER A 35 -28.59 1.10 -3.37
C SER A 35 -27.31 1.63 -2.73
N VAL A 36 -27.22 1.59 -1.40
CA VAL A 36 -25.97 1.99 -0.70
C VAL A 36 -24.84 1.03 -1.06
N ARG A 37 -25.06 -0.29 -0.98
CA ARG A 37 -24.04 -1.30 -1.29
C ARG A 37 -23.59 -1.24 -2.75
N GLY A 38 -24.53 -1.13 -3.68
CA GLY A 38 -24.28 -0.97 -5.11
C GLY A 38 -23.48 0.29 -5.41
N SER A 39 -23.86 1.42 -4.82
CA SER A 39 -23.14 2.69 -5.02
C SER A 39 -21.70 2.64 -4.48
N LEU A 40 -21.46 1.98 -3.34
CA LEU A 40 -20.10 1.78 -2.81
C LEU A 40 -19.27 0.85 -3.70
N ARG A 41 -19.90 -0.17 -4.27
CA ARG A 41 -19.28 -1.08 -5.25
C ARG A 41 -18.90 -0.31 -6.52
N ASP A 42 -19.80 0.47 -7.08
CA ASP A 42 -19.56 1.28 -8.27
C ASP A 42 -18.44 2.29 -8.03
N LEU A 43 -18.44 2.96 -6.87
CA LEU A 43 -17.36 3.86 -6.46
C LEU A 43 -16.00 3.15 -6.46
N THR A 44 -15.95 1.90 -5.98
CA THR A 44 -14.72 1.10 -5.97
C THR A 44 -14.26 0.78 -7.39
N LEU A 45 -15.19 0.41 -8.27
CA LEU A 45 -14.91 0.09 -9.67
C LEU A 45 -14.45 1.32 -10.46
N GLU A 46 -15.13 2.45 -10.31
CA GLU A 46 -14.74 3.72 -10.94
C GLU A 46 -13.36 4.20 -10.48
N ARG A 47 -13.09 4.11 -9.17
CA ARG A 47 -11.83 4.57 -8.57
C ARG A 47 -10.61 3.79 -9.04
N LEU A 48 -10.76 2.48 -9.21
CA LEU A 48 -9.66 1.58 -9.58
C LEU A 48 -9.60 1.31 -11.09
N GLY A 49 -10.68 1.58 -11.83
CA GLY A 49 -10.75 1.21 -13.25
C GLY A 49 -10.50 -0.29 -13.44
N ARG A 50 -9.58 -0.61 -14.35
CA ARG A 50 -9.13 -1.97 -14.65
C ARG A 50 -8.06 -2.49 -13.70
N ILE A 51 -7.59 -1.71 -12.72
CA ILE A 51 -6.59 -2.14 -11.74
C ILE A 51 -7.19 -3.19 -10.82
N ASP A 52 -6.65 -4.41 -10.86
CA ASP A 52 -7.04 -5.52 -10.00
C ASP A 52 -6.05 -5.74 -8.86
N TYR A 53 -4.76 -5.65 -9.18
CA TYR A 53 -3.66 -5.78 -8.24
C TYR A 53 -2.76 -4.53 -8.24
N ALA A 54 -2.22 -4.21 -7.08
CA ALA A 54 -1.13 -3.27 -6.91
C ALA A 54 0.06 -4.02 -6.29
N LEU A 55 1.19 -3.99 -6.98
CA LEU A 55 2.49 -4.36 -6.43
C LEU A 55 3.11 -3.09 -5.89
N LEU A 56 3.26 -3.01 -4.57
CA LEU A 56 3.86 -1.86 -3.89
C LEU A 56 5.23 -2.26 -3.39
N SER A 57 6.19 -1.34 -3.46
CA SER A 57 7.49 -1.49 -2.83
C SER A 57 7.69 -0.33 -1.87
N GLU A 58 8.30 -0.62 -0.71
CA GLU A 58 8.77 0.44 0.19
C GLU A 58 9.92 1.25 -0.42
N ARG A 59 10.54 0.73 -1.48
CA ARG A 59 11.74 1.27 -2.13
C ARG A 59 11.51 1.47 -3.62
N PHE A 60 12.39 2.25 -4.24
CA PHE A 60 12.43 2.38 -5.69
C PHE A 60 13.09 1.15 -6.30
N VAL A 61 12.41 0.52 -7.24
CA VAL A 61 12.82 -0.69 -7.96
C VAL A 61 12.77 -0.44 -9.45
N ARG A 62 13.42 -1.28 -10.25
CA ARG A 62 13.50 -1.06 -11.70
C ARG A 62 12.12 -0.97 -12.33
N GLU A 63 11.91 0.05 -13.17
CA GLU A 63 10.70 0.22 -13.98
C GLU A 63 10.51 -0.96 -14.95
N ASN A 64 11.61 -1.56 -15.42
CA ASN A 64 11.64 -2.66 -16.38
C ASN A 64 10.96 -3.94 -15.87
N ILE A 65 10.75 -4.11 -14.55
CA ILE A 65 9.97 -5.24 -14.02
C ILE A 65 8.59 -5.30 -14.72
N ALA A 66 8.00 -4.15 -15.07
CA ALA A 66 6.73 -4.09 -15.78
C ALA A 66 6.80 -4.74 -17.17
N GLU A 67 7.90 -4.54 -17.90
CA GLU A 67 8.14 -5.15 -19.21
C GLU A 67 8.50 -6.62 -19.08
N ASP A 68 9.34 -6.96 -18.11
CA ASP A 68 9.80 -8.33 -17.87
C ASP A 68 8.64 -9.24 -17.44
N LEU A 69 7.75 -8.77 -16.56
CA LEU A 69 6.49 -9.45 -16.24
C LEU A 69 5.62 -9.62 -17.49
N SER A 70 5.52 -8.59 -18.32
CA SER A 70 4.73 -8.67 -19.56
C SER A 70 5.30 -9.65 -20.57
N ARG A 71 6.56 -10.10 -20.43
CA ARG A 71 7.19 -11.12 -21.29
C ARG A 71 7.07 -12.55 -20.72
N ASP A 72 6.67 -12.70 -19.46
CA ASP A 72 6.51 -14.01 -18.83
C ASP A 72 5.24 -14.72 -19.33
N ASP A 73 5.39 -15.94 -19.85
CA ASP A 73 4.30 -16.69 -20.50
C ASP A 73 3.13 -16.98 -19.53
N ASP A 74 3.42 -17.40 -18.29
CA ASP A 74 2.40 -17.68 -17.28
C ASP A 74 1.65 -16.39 -16.88
N PHE A 75 2.39 -15.29 -16.77
CA PHE A 75 1.83 -13.98 -16.46
C PHE A 75 0.88 -13.50 -17.57
N GLN A 76 1.27 -13.64 -18.84
CA GLN A 76 0.44 -13.24 -19.99
C GLN A 76 -0.88 -13.99 -20.10
N LEU A 77 -0.98 -15.22 -19.56
CA LEU A 77 -2.23 -15.98 -19.56
C LEU A 77 -3.29 -15.33 -18.66
N GLU A 78 -2.87 -14.73 -17.54
CA GLU A 78 -3.77 -14.21 -16.50
C GLU A 78 -3.89 -12.69 -16.50
N PHE A 79 -2.86 -11.98 -16.94
CA PHE A 79 -2.75 -10.52 -16.91
C PHE A 79 -2.52 -9.95 -18.32
N GLU A 80 -2.95 -8.71 -18.53
CA GLU A 80 -2.87 -8.03 -19.84
C GLU A 80 -2.07 -6.74 -19.80
N ASN A 81 -2.16 -5.97 -18.72
CA ASN A 81 -1.53 -4.67 -18.61
C ASN A 81 -0.73 -4.57 -17.32
N THR A 82 0.50 -4.07 -17.44
CA THR A 82 1.35 -3.64 -16.34
C THR A 82 1.62 -2.14 -16.48
N ALA A 83 1.41 -1.38 -15.42
CA ALA A 83 1.66 0.06 -15.41
C ALA A 83 2.56 0.42 -14.23
N PRO A 84 3.83 0.76 -14.47
CA PRO A 84 4.69 1.27 -13.42
C PRO A 84 4.27 2.69 -13.04
N ALA A 85 4.42 3.02 -11.77
CA ALA A 85 4.03 4.30 -11.22
C ALA A 85 4.87 4.68 -10.00
N ILE A 86 4.93 5.97 -9.73
CA ILE A 86 5.47 6.51 -8.49
C ILE A 86 4.33 7.05 -7.64
N LEU A 87 4.19 6.54 -6.42
CA LEU A 87 3.23 7.02 -5.43
C LEU A 87 3.94 7.76 -4.32
N LEU A 88 3.67 9.05 -4.18
CA LEU A 88 4.20 9.90 -3.12
C LEU A 88 3.07 10.66 -2.41
N ASN A 89 3.35 11.10 -1.20
CA ASN A 89 2.52 12.07 -0.49
C ASN A 89 3.27 13.39 -0.38
N GLY A 90 2.55 14.49 -0.46
CA GLY A 90 3.17 15.81 -0.41
C GLY A 90 2.21 16.94 -0.08
N ASN A 91 2.67 18.14 -0.40
CA ASN A 91 1.86 19.35 -0.35
C ASN A 91 1.97 20.11 -1.69
N ALA A 92 0.96 20.90 -2.01
CA ALA A 92 0.94 21.75 -3.18
C ALA A 92 0.77 23.21 -2.77
N THR A 93 1.47 24.11 -3.46
CA THR A 93 1.33 25.56 -3.28
C THR A 93 1.13 26.24 -4.62
N HIS A 94 0.08 27.03 -4.75
CA HIS A 94 -0.14 27.86 -5.94
C HIS A 94 0.94 28.97 -6.02
N ALA A 95 1.64 29.09 -7.15
CA ALA A 95 2.81 29.94 -7.27
C ALA A 95 2.52 31.45 -7.07
N LYS A 96 1.38 31.94 -7.60
CA LYS A 96 0.98 33.36 -7.48
C LYS A 96 0.23 33.67 -6.19
N THR A 97 -0.91 33.02 -5.95
CA THR A 97 -1.79 33.29 -4.80
C THR A 97 -1.25 32.77 -3.46
N ARG A 98 -0.25 31.88 -3.48
CA ARG A 98 0.29 31.19 -2.30
C ARG A 98 -0.75 30.33 -1.55
N ALA A 99 -1.90 30.03 -2.15
CA ALA A 99 -2.85 29.05 -1.63
C ALA A 99 -2.15 27.69 -1.47
N ARG A 100 -2.44 26.96 -0.38
CA ARG A 100 -1.76 25.71 -0.02
C ARG A 100 -2.76 24.58 0.17
N ALA A 101 -2.38 23.39 -0.29
CA ALA A 101 -3.06 22.14 -0.01
C ALA A 101 -2.07 21.15 0.60
N ALA A 102 -2.39 20.58 1.76
CA ALA A 102 -1.52 19.64 2.47
C ALA A 102 -2.07 18.21 2.40
N ARG A 103 -1.22 17.18 2.44
CA ARG A 103 -1.62 15.76 2.34
C ARG A 103 -2.32 15.47 1.00
N ILE A 104 -1.64 15.85 -0.08
CA ILE A 104 -2.03 15.48 -1.44
C ILE A 104 -1.32 14.18 -1.83
N ASN A 105 -1.94 13.42 -2.71
CA ASN A 105 -1.33 12.26 -3.35
C ASN A 105 -0.70 12.73 -4.67
N ILE A 106 0.57 12.45 -4.87
CA ILE A 106 1.33 12.75 -6.08
C ILE A 106 1.59 11.43 -6.79
N HIS A 107 1.11 11.32 -8.02
CA HIS A 107 1.18 10.13 -8.84
C HIS A 107 2.05 10.41 -10.07
N GLY A 108 3.24 9.82 -10.13
CA GLY A 108 4.06 9.76 -11.33
C GLY A 108 3.56 8.63 -12.22
N VAL A 109 3.00 8.97 -13.39
CA VAL A 109 2.29 8.00 -14.24
C VAL A 109 2.56 8.26 -15.72
N ASP A 110 2.27 7.26 -16.54
CA ASP A 110 2.45 7.31 -17.99
C ASP A 110 1.22 6.78 -18.76
N HIS A 111 1.41 6.51 -20.04
CA HIS A 111 0.36 6.00 -20.93
C HIS A 111 -0.13 4.60 -20.55
N ARG A 112 0.72 3.75 -19.96
CA ARG A 112 0.34 2.40 -19.50
C ARG A 112 -0.68 2.53 -18.38
N PHE A 113 -0.42 3.42 -17.41
CA PHE A 113 -1.38 3.72 -16.34
C PHE A 113 -2.68 4.31 -16.89
N ALA A 114 -2.59 5.26 -17.81
CA ALA A 114 -3.76 5.88 -18.42
C ALA A 114 -4.68 4.86 -19.12
N SER A 115 -4.11 3.80 -19.72
CA SER A 115 -4.88 2.74 -20.40
C SER A 115 -5.70 1.85 -19.47
N LEU A 116 -5.46 1.92 -18.15
CA LEU A 116 -6.22 1.17 -17.14
C LEU A 116 -7.56 1.83 -16.81
N PHE A 117 -7.87 3.00 -17.35
CA PHE A 117 -9.12 3.71 -17.13
C PHE A 117 -9.84 3.93 -18.47
N ASP A 118 -10.96 3.25 -18.65
CA ASP A 118 -11.83 3.37 -19.84
C ASP A 118 -12.77 4.57 -19.69
N GLU A 119 -12.35 5.78 -20.05
CA GLU A 119 -13.31 6.84 -20.42
C GLU A 119 -12.88 7.63 -21.65
N THR A 120 -13.82 7.69 -22.61
CA THR A 120 -13.81 8.39 -23.88
C THR A 120 -13.34 9.85 -23.78
N GLY A 121 -12.29 10.20 -24.55
CA GLY A 121 -12.05 11.55 -25.08
C GLY A 121 -10.80 12.26 -24.59
N ASP A 122 -10.26 11.92 -23.43
CA ASP A 122 -9.14 12.63 -22.81
C ASP A 122 -8.11 11.62 -22.28
N SER A 123 -7.31 11.02 -23.15
CA SER A 123 -6.18 10.21 -22.68
C SER A 123 -5.33 11.11 -21.79
N LEU A 124 -5.22 10.77 -20.50
CA LEU A 124 -4.43 11.50 -19.49
C LEU A 124 -3.06 11.89 -20.07
N GLN A 125 -2.47 11.00 -20.87
CA GLN A 125 -1.23 11.21 -21.59
C GLN A 125 -1.18 12.51 -22.43
N ILE A 126 -2.27 12.87 -23.13
CA ILE A 126 -2.32 14.11 -23.92
C ILE A 126 -2.10 15.34 -23.04
N TYR A 127 -2.62 15.31 -21.81
CA TYR A 127 -2.51 16.41 -20.86
C TYR A 127 -1.21 16.37 -20.06
N LEU A 128 -0.60 15.19 -19.90
CA LEU A 128 0.72 15.03 -19.29
C LEU A 128 1.86 15.38 -20.26
N ASN A 129 1.64 15.29 -21.58
CA ASN A 129 2.59 15.76 -22.57
C ASN A 129 2.76 17.29 -22.48
N LYS A 130 4.02 17.74 -22.50
CA LYS A 130 4.37 19.17 -22.48
C LYS A 130 3.91 19.83 -23.79
N LYS A 131 3.08 20.88 -23.70
CA LYS A 131 2.59 21.61 -24.88
C LYS A 131 3.67 22.55 -25.42
N SER A 132 3.63 22.83 -26.73
CA SER A 132 4.54 23.82 -27.35
C SER A 132 4.36 25.19 -26.69
N GLY A 133 5.48 25.84 -26.31
CA GLY A 133 5.50 27.12 -25.58
C GLY A 133 5.30 27.02 -24.06
N GLN A 134 5.06 25.82 -23.52
CA GLN A 134 4.98 25.59 -22.07
C GLN A 134 6.40 25.57 -21.46
N ILE A 135 6.63 26.35 -20.39
CA ILE A 135 7.95 26.44 -19.75
C ILE A 135 8.18 25.24 -18.83
N PHE A 136 7.29 25.05 -17.85
CA PHE A 136 7.38 24.01 -16.82
C PHE A 136 6.67 22.71 -17.26
N PRO A 137 6.99 21.54 -16.71
CA PRO A 137 6.30 20.30 -17.05
C PRO A 137 4.81 20.32 -16.69
N SER A 138 4.05 19.39 -17.26
CA SER A 138 2.59 19.35 -17.12
C SER A 138 2.15 18.74 -15.79
N LEU A 139 1.03 19.23 -15.27
CA LEU A 139 0.38 18.75 -14.06
C LEU A 139 -1.12 18.62 -14.33
N VAL A 140 -1.67 17.45 -14.01
CA VAL A 140 -3.12 17.23 -14.02
C VAL A 140 -3.57 17.08 -12.57
N ILE A 141 -4.57 17.84 -12.15
CA ILE A 141 -5.13 17.78 -10.78
C ILE A 141 -6.59 17.36 -10.81
N ASN A 142 -7.13 16.82 -9.72
CA ASN A 142 -8.56 16.62 -9.60
C ASN A 142 -9.28 17.86 -9.04
N ALA A 143 -10.61 17.87 -9.13
CA ALA A 143 -11.46 18.98 -8.70
C ALA A 143 -11.31 19.29 -7.21
N SER A 144 -11.14 18.28 -6.34
CA SER A 144 -10.88 18.52 -4.91
C SER A 144 -9.59 19.31 -4.65
N LEU A 145 -8.49 18.97 -5.35
CA LEU A 145 -7.24 19.73 -5.24
C LEU A 145 -7.36 21.13 -5.87
N GLN A 146 -8.10 21.23 -6.97
CA GLN A 146 -8.38 22.50 -7.63
C GLN A 146 -9.11 23.48 -6.70
N GLN A 147 -10.13 23.02 -5.98
CA GLN A 147 -10.91 23.83 -5.05
C GLN A 147 -10.07 24.39 -3.90
N GLU A 148 -9.17 23.57 -3.34
CA GLU A 148 -8.31 23.99 -2.23
C GLU A 148 -7.23 25.00 -2.65
N LEU A 149 -6.70 24.85 -3.87
CA LEU A 149 -5.71 25.78 -4.42
C LEU A 149 -6.33 27.00 -5.12
N ASN A 150 -7.62 26.95 -5.43
CA ASN A 150 -8.30 27.86 -6.36
C ASN A 150 -7.53 28.01 -7.69
N ALA A 151 -7.00 26.90 -8.20
CA ALA A 151 -6.16 26.87 -9.39
C ALA A 151 -6.99 26.77 -10.68
N HIS A 152 -6.46 27.30 -11.79
CA HIS A 152 -7.04 27.18 -13.12
C HIS A 152 -6.05 26.54 -14.10
N VAL A 153 -6.55 26.07 -15.25
CA VAL A 153 -5.68 25.59 -16.33
C VAL A 153 -4.76 26.72 -16.79
N GLY A 154 -3.45 26.46 -16.84
CA GLY A 154 -2.40 27.42 -17.14
C GLY A 154 -1.70 27.98 -15.90
N ASP A 155 -2.24 27.79 -14.70
CA ASP A 155 -1.58 28.21 -13.47
C ASP A 155 -0.38 27.35 -13.12
N GLN A 156 0.52 27.92 -12.33
CA GLN A 156 1.72 27.24 -11.87
C GLN A 156 1.55 26.80 -10.42
N VAL A 157 1.87 25.54 -10.17
CA VAL A 157 1.78 24.90 -8.85
C VAL A 157 3.15 24.32 -8.50
N LEU A 158 3.54 24.52 -7.25
CA LEU A 158 4.74 23.95 -6.64
C LEU A 158 4.30 22.71 -5.86
N LEU A 159 4.77 21.53 -6.26
CA LEU A 159 4.61 20.31 -5.49
C LEU A 159 5.85 20.12 -4.63
N ASN A 160 5.63 19.94 -3.32
CA ASN A 160 6.70 19.65 -2.38
C ASN A 160 6.50 18.25 -1.83
N PHE A 161 7.52 17.42 -1.92
CA PHE A 161 7.52 16.03 -1.49
C PHE A 161 8.87 15.66 -0.89
N GLU A 162 8.88 14.61 -0.08
CA GLU A 162 10.08 14.09 0.54
C GLU A 162 10.92 13.33 -0.50
N GLN A 163 12.22 13.60 -0.56
CA GLN A 163 13.18 12.80 -1.31
C GLN A 163 13.37 11.47 -0.58
N PRO A 164 13.06 10.34 -1.22
CA PRO A 164 13.37 9.02 -0.71
C PRO A 164 14.88 8.88 -0.51
N SER A 165 15.29 8.14 0.52
CA SER A 165 16.70 7.78 0.76
C SER A 165 16.77 6.27 0.93
N ASP A 166 17.72 5.63 0.24
CA ASP A 166 18.01 4.20 0.39
C ASP A 166 18.55 3.87 1.79
N ILE A 167 19.25 4.83 2.41
CA ILE A 167 19.71 4.72 3.79
C ILE A 167 18.56 5.05 4.73
N HIS A 168 18.27 4.12 5.64
CA HIS A 168 17.26 4.31 6.67
C HIS A 168 17.58 5.52 7.56
N ARG A 169 16.57 6.38 7.82
CA ARG A 169 16.68 7.58 8.69
C ARG A 169 17.21 7.30 10.10
N GLU A 170 16.93 6.11 10.61
CA GLU A 170 17.40 5.65 11.92
C GLU A 170 18.85 5.11 11.90
N SER A 171 19.51 5.10 10.74
CA SER A 171 20.96 4.90 10.66
C SER A 171 21.69 6.18 11.09
N VAL A 172 22.96 6.04 11.49
CA VAL A 172 23.83 7.22 11.73
C VAL A 172 24.06 8.00 10.44
N LEU A 173 24.04 7.31 9.30
CA LEU A 173 24.30 7.87 7.98
C LEU A 173 23.02 8.24 7.22
N GLY A 174 21.84 8.11 7.84
CA GLY A 174 20.59 8.59 7.25
C GLY A 174 20.41 10.09 7.50
N ASP A 175 20.02 10.85 6.48
CA ASP A 175 19.80 12.30 6.63
C ASP A 175 18.53 12.60 7.46
N LYS A 176 18.74 13.29 8.58
CA LYS A 176 17.69 13.68 9.55
C LYS A 176 17.27 15.15 9.42
N ARG A 177 17.89 15.91 8.51
CA ARG A 177 17.63 17.34 8.33
C ARG A 177 16.31 17.56 7.58
N SER A 178 15.22 17.75 8.33
CA SER A 178 13.84 17.92 7.83
C SER A 178 13.59 18.97 6.71
N ILE A 179 14.53 19.89 6.46
CA ILE A 179 14.39 20.98 5.48
C ILE A 179 15.07 20.63 4.14
N GLU A 180 16.12 19.81 4.13
CA GLU A 180 16.88 19.47 2.92
C GLU A 180 16.35 18.24 2.18
N VAL A 181 15.52 17.42 2.86
CA VAL A 181 14.86 16.24 2.28
C VAL A 181 13.58 16.63 1.51
N VAL A 182 13.18 17.91 1.44
CA VAL A 182 11.96 18.31 0.70
C VAL A 182 12.32 18.88 -0.67
N ARG A 183 12.07 18.09 -1.73
CA ARG A 183 12.21 18.56 -3.12
C ARG A 183 10.97 19.36 -3.53
N THR A 184 11.19 20.41 -4.32
CA THR A 184 10.14 21.29 -4.85
C THR A 184 10.13 21.21 -6.37
N LEU A 185 9.02 20.73 -6.96
CA LEU A 185 8.82 20.64 -8.39
C LEU A 185 7.77 21.66 -8.84
N ARG A 186 8.17 22.58 -9.73
CA ARG A 186 7.26 23.57 -10.32
C ARG A 186 6.66 23.05 -11.61
N LEU A 187 5.33 23.02 -11.68
CA LEU A 187 4.57 22.47 -12.80
C LEU A 187 3.47 23.42 -13.26
N THR A 188 2.96 23.20 -14.47
CA THR A 188 1.83 23.95 -15.05
C THR A 188 0.58 23.08 -15.10
N VAL A 189 -0.55 23.56 -14.57
CA VAL A 189 -1.82 22.84 -14.60
C VAL A 189 -2.34 22.78 -16.04
N THR A 190 -2.40 21.58 -16.64
CA THR A 190 -2.84 21.38 -18.03
C THR A 190 -4.27 20.87 -18.13
N LYS A 191 -4.77 20.21 -17.08
CA LYS A 191 -6.14 19.69 -16.99
C LYS A 191 -6.59 19.59 -15.54
N ILE A 192 -7.90 19.77 -15.34
CA ILE A 192 -8.59 19.48 -14.08
C ILE A 192 -9.55 18.32 -14.34
N LEU A 193 -9.37 17.22 -13.62
CA LEU A 193 -10.23 16.04 -13.69
C LEU A 193 -11.42 16.19 -12.72
N PRO A 194 -12.63 15.75 -13.09
CA PRO A 194 -13.73 15.68 -12.13
C PRO A 194 -13.43 14.64 -11.04
N ASP A 195 -14.06 14.78 -9.86
CA ASP A 195 -13.96 13.80 -8.77
C ASP A 195 -14.80 12.54 -9.04
N ARG A 196 -14.59 11.91 -10.20
CA ARG A 196 -15.13 10.62 -10.65
C ARG A 196 -14.09 9.86 -11.48
N GLY A 197 -14.24 8.55 -11.62
CA GLY A 197 -13.29 7.72 -12.37
C GLY A 197 -11.84 7.94 -11.90
N LEU A 198 -10.93 8.17 -12.85
CA LEU A 198 -9.51 8.45 -12.62
C LEU A 198 -9.24 9.59 -11.62
N GLY A 199 -10.07 10.65 -11.59
CA GLY A 199 -9.86 11.77 -10.66
C GLY A 199 -9.95 11.35 -9.19
N ARG A 200 -10.67 10.25 -8.89
CA ARG A 200 -10.79 9.68 -7.54
C ARG A 200 -9.75 8.64 -7.21
N PHE A 201 -8.81 8.35 -8.12
CA PHE A 201 -7.85 7.26 -7.96
C PHE A 201 -7.23 7.22 -6.56
N GLY A 202 -7.15 6.01 -6.00
CA GLY A 202 -6.58 5.75 -4.70
C GLY A 202 -6.76 4.29 -4.31
N LEU A 203 -5.73 3.70 -3.70
CA LEU A 203 -5.74 2.28 -3.34
C LEU A 203 -6.62 2.01 -2.11
N LEU A 204 -6.59 2.93 -1.14
CA LEU A 204 -7.34 2.81 0.11
C LEU A 204 -8.76 3.39 -0.02
N THR A 205 -9.73 2.73 0.59
CA THR A 205 -11.11 3.24 0.73
C THR A 205 -11.12 4.40 1.73
N GLN A 206 -11.30 5.61 1.20
CA GLN A 206 -11.45 6.84 2.00
C GLN A 206 -12.84 7.44 1.78
N GLN A 207 -13.43 7.98 2.85
CA GLN A 207 -14.75 8.63 2.79
C GLN A 207 -14.68 10.05 2.21
N THR A 208 -13.51 10.68 2.28
CA THR A 208 -13.22 11.99 1.67
C THR A 208 -12.67 11.83 0.26
N PHE A 209 -12.93 12.80 -0.61
CA PHE A 209 -12.31 12.82 -1.93
C PHE A 209 -10.79 12.99 -1.80
N PRO A 210 -9.98 12.10 -2.43
CA PRO A 210 -8.54 12.25 -2.43
C PRO A 210 -8.16 13.51 -3.20
N ARG A 211 -7.03 14.11 -2.86
CA ARG A 211 -6.47 15.26 -3.59
C ARG A 211 -5.32 14.75 -4.42
N ASN A 212 -5.58 14.52 -5.69
CA ASN A 212 -4.67 13.83 -6.60
C ASN A 212 -4.00 14.83 -7.54
N ALA A 213 -2.68 14.73 -7.63
CA ALA A 213 -1.83 15.40 -8.60
C ALA A 213 -1.15 14.32 -9.46
N PHE A 214 -1.40 14.33 -10.76
CA PHE A 214 -0.77 13.43 -11.73
C PHE A 214 0.32 14.18 -12.48
N VAL A 215 1.52 13.59 -12.51
CA VAL A 215 2.74 14.12 -13.09
C VAL A 215 3.29 13.07 -14.06
N PRO A 216 3.94 13.45 -15.18
CA PRO A 216 4.60 12.48 -16.04
C PRO A 216 5.64 11.68 -15.24
N LEU A 217 5.63 10.36 -15.39
CA LEU A 217 6.53 9.46 -14.66
C LEU A 217 8.00 9.88 -14.75
N SER A 218 8.48 10.15 -15.97
CA SER A 218 9.87 10.55 -16.22
C SER A 218 10.28 11.85 -15.53
N ILE A 219 9.37 12.83 -15.45
CA ILE A 219 9.62 14.11 -14.79
C ILE A 219 9.73 13.92 -13.27
N LEU A 220 8.92 13.02 -12.71
CA LEU A 220 8.99 12.73 -11.29
C LEU A 220 10.23 11.89 -10.94
N GLN A 221 10.62 10.95 -11.81
CA GLN A 221 11.88 10.20 -11.70
C GLN A 221 13.10 11.14 -11.69
N GLU A 222 13.18 12.05 -12.68
CA GLU A 222 14.25 13.06 -12.76
C GLU A 222 14.28 13.96 -11.52
N ALA A 223 13.11 14.43 -11.06
CA ALA A 223 13.01 15.29 -9.87
C ALA A 223 13.39 14.58 -8.55
N LEU A 224 13.36 13.24 -8.53
CA LEU A 224 13.75 12.41 -7.40
C LEU A 224 15.20 11.92 -7.49
N GLU A 225 15.86 12.12 -8.63
CA GLU A 225 17.17 11.52 -8.96
C GLU A 225 17.11 9.97 -9.01
N GLU A 226 15.93 9.42 -9.34
CA GLU A 226 15.67 7.96 -9.42
C GLU A 226 15.21 7.57 -10.82
N GLU A 227 16.10 7.75 -11.80
CA GLU A 227 15.84 7.43 -13.21
C GLU A 227 15.54 5.95 -13.41
N HIS A 228 14.55 5.63 -14.26
CA HIS A 228 14.13 4.26 -14.59
C HIS A 228 13.71 3.40 -13.38
N LYS A 229 13.33 4.04 -12.26
CA LYS A 229 12.83 3.34 -11.08
C LYS A 229 11.42 3.79 -10.69
N THR A 230 10.70 2.92 -9.99
CA THR A 230 9.33 3.11 -9.52
C THR A 230 9.09 2.42 -8.18
N ASN A 231 8.06 2.80 -7.42
CA ASN A 231 7.73 2.15 -6.15
C ASN A 231 6.33 1.50 -6.15
N ALA A 232 5.63 1.56 -7.29
CA ALA A 232 4.34 0.93 -7.47
C ALA A 232 4.19 0.39 -8.89
N MET A 233 3.41 -0.68 -9.02
CA MET A 233 2.99 -1.21 -10.30
C MET A 233 1.55 -1.68 -10.24
N PHE A 234 0.76 -1.30 -11.23
CA PHE A 234 -0.65 -1.65 -11.32
C PHE A 234 -0.88 -2.68 -12.41
N LEU A 235 -1.69 -3.69 -12.08
CA LEU A 235 -1.88 -4.86 -12.91
C LEU A 235 -3.38 -5.07 -13.17
N ALA A 236 -3.74 -5.32 -14.43
CA ALA A 236 -5.09 -5.70 -14.83
C ALA A 236 -5.13 -7.18 -15.24
N GLN A 237 -6.16 -7.89 -14.79
CA GLN A 237 -6.42 -9.28 -15.15
C GLN A 237 -7.19 -9.38 -16.46
N ARG A 238 -6.83 -10.36 -17.30
CA ARG A 238 -7.54 -10.68 -18.56
C ARG A 238 -8.94 -11.22 -18.32
N THR A 239 -9.09 -12.05 -17.29
CA THR A 239 -10.35 -12.74 -16.99
C THR A 239 -10.75 -12.48 -15.55
N ALA A 240 -11.90 -11.84 -15.35
CA ALA A 240 -12.50 -11.64 -14.04
C ALA A 240 -13.11 -12.97 -13.51
N SER A 241 -12.29 -14.01 -13.35
CA SER A 241 -12.74 -15.28 -12.77
C SER A 241 -12.58 -15.24 -11.25
N ALA A 242 -13.71 -15.37 -10.54
CA ALA A 242 -13.82 -15.13 -9.11
C ALA A 242 -13.28 -16.25 -8.19
N SER A 243 -12.52 -17.23 -8.71
CA SER A 243 -12.31 -18.50 -7.99
C SER A 243 -10.87 -18.97 -7.78
N ALA A 244 -9.83 -18.20 -8.13
CA ALA A 244 -8.45 -18.55 -7.77
C ALA A 244 -7.65 -17.33 -7.28
N PRO A 245 -6.79 -17.47 -6.25
CA PRO A 245 -5.81 -16.46 -5.91
C PRO A 245 -4.69 -16.46 -6.99
N HIS A 246 -4.86 -15.62 -8.01
CA HIS A 246 -3.86 -15.36 -9.06
C HIS A 246 -2.57 -14.70 -8.52
N GLU A 247 -2.59 -14.32 -7.24
CA GLU A 247 -1.43 -13.85 -6.50
C GLU A 247 -0.26 -14.84 -6.56
N HIS A 248 -0.53 -16.15 -6.57
CA HIS A 248 0.53 -17.14 -6.70
C HIS A 248 1.26 -17.06 -8.04
N VAL A 249 0.52 -16.90 -9.15
CA VAL A 249 1.08 -16.73 -10.50
C VAL A 249 1.92 -15.46 -10.55
N LEU A 250 1.40 -14.36 -10.02
CA LEU A 250 2.13 -13.09 -9.93
C LEU A 250 3.42 -13.22 -9.10
N ARG A 251 3.36 -13.86 -7.93
CA ARG A 251 4.55 -14.08 -7.09
C ARG A 251 5.59 -14.96 -7.79
N GLN A 252 5.16 -15.96 -8.56
CA GLN A 252 6.08 -16.80 -9.34
C GLN A 252 6.71 -16.03 -10.51
N ALA A 253 5.93 -15.26 -11.26
CA ALA A 253 6.43 -14.42 -12.34
C ALA A 253 7.41 -13.36 -11.80
N LEU A 254 7.13 -12.75 -10.65
CA LEU A 254 8.06 -11.84 -9.97
C LEU A 254 9.39 -12.54 -9.65
N ARG A 255 9.36 -13.73 -9.04
CA ARG A 255 10.60 -14.47 -8.74
C ARG A 255 11.48 -14.73 -9.97
N ARG A 256 10.88 -14.88 -11.15
CA ARG A 256 11.61 -15.12 -12.41
C ARG A 256 12.14 -13.84 -13.07
N THR A 257 11.62 -12.67 -12.70
CA THR A 257 11.89 -11.38 -13.36
C THR A 257 12.74 -10.43 -12.53
N LEU A 258 12.78 -10.62 -11.21
CA LEU A 258 13.63 -9.81 -10.32
C LEU A 258 15.12 -10.00 -10.62
N SER A 259 15.89 -8.94 -10.41
CA SER A 259 17.36 -8.95 -10.39
C SER A 259 17.89 -8.60 -8.99
N LEU A 260 19.21 -8.70 -8.79
CA LEU A 260 19.83 -8.30 -7.53
C LEU A 260 19.58 -6.83 -7.16
N GLU A 261 19.49 -5.95 -8.17
CA GLU A 261 19.21 -4.52 -7.96
C GLU A 261 17.86 -4.31 -7.28
N ASP A 262 16.83 -5.08 -7.66
CA ASP A 262 15.50 -5.02 -7.04
C ASP A 262 15.49 -5.53 -5.60
N LEU A 263 16.51 -6.29 -5.22
CA LEU A 263 16.75 -6.75 -3.84
C LEU A 263 17.62 -5.76 -3.04
N SER A 264 18.00 -4.63 -3.64
CA SER A 264 19.01 -3.71 -3.12
C SER A 264 20.34 -4.41 -2.83
N LEU A 265 20.76 -5.31 -3.72
CA LEU A 265 22.06 -5.97 -3.68
C LEU A 265 22.85 -5.59 -4.93
N THR A 266 24.13 -5.29 -4.75
CA THR A 266 25.07 -5.08 -5.84
C THR A 266 26.16 -6.13 -5.74
N LEU A 267 26.46 -6.79 -6.86
CA LEU A 267 27.54 -7.77 -6.95
C LEU A 267 28.54 -7.30 -7.99
N ALA A 268 29.65 -6.75 -7.53
CA ALA A 268 30.70 -6.17 -8.36
C ALA A 268 32.01 -6.97 -8.26
N GLN A 269 32.83 -6.90 -9.31
CA GLN A 269 34.16 -7.49 -9.29
C GLN A 269 35.19 -6.45 -8.85
N THR A 270 35.89 -6.73 -7.75
CA THR A 270 36.87 -5.85 -7.13
C THR A 270 38.19 -6.59 -6.96
N GLY A 271 39.29 -6.05 -7.50
CA GLY A 271 40.64 -6.54 -7.16
C GLY A 271 40.86 -8.04 -7.37
N GLY A 272 40.18 -8.66 -8.34
CA GLY A 272 40.23 -10.12 -8.56
C GLY A 272 39.35 -10.95 -7.61
N GLN A 273 38.38 -10.32 -6.95
CA GLN A 273 37.37 -10.94 -6.09
C GLN A 273 35.99 -10.39 -6.46
N LEU A 274 34.93 -10.94 -5.87
CA LEU A 274 33.61 -10.34 -5.92
C LEU A 274 33.27 -9.69 -4.58
N ALA A 275 32.53 -8.59 -4.63
CA ALA A 275 31.99 -7.88 -3.48
C ALA A 275 30.47 -7.82 -3.61
N LEU A 276 29.77 -8.44 -2.65
CA LEU A 276 28.33 -8.30 -2.47
C LEU A 276 28.08 -7.17 -1.47
N THR A 277 27.50 -6.08 -1.94
CA THR A 277 27.21 -4.86 -1.17
C THR A 277 25.74 -4.49 -1.30
N SER A 278 25.32 -3.45 -0.58
CA SER A 278 23.98 -2.86 -0.64
C SER A 278 24.11 -1.33 -0.70
N PRO A 279 23.35 -0.64 -1.57
CA PRO A 279 23.31 0.83 -1.59
C PRO A 279 22.76 1.41 -0.27
N GLN A 280 22.10 0.59 0.55
CA GLN A 280 21.63 0.96 1.89
C GLN A 280 22.75 0.94 2.94
N LEU A 281 24.00 0.71 2.53
CA LEU A 281 25.22 0.48 3.33
C LEU A 281 25.23 -0.79 4.17
N LEU A 282 24.06 -1.32 4.53
CA LEU A 282 23.90 -2.57 5.26
C LEU A 282 23.14 -3.60 4.43
N ILE A 283 23.57 -4.86 4.54
CA ILE A 283 22.86 -6.00 3.97
C ILE A 283 21.67 -6.31 4.88
N ALA A 284 20.47 -6.32 4.29
CA ALA A 284 19.22 -6.54 5.00
C ALA A 284 19.18 -7.93 5.69
N PRO A 285 18.76 -8.02 6.96
CA PRO A 285 18.72 -9.29 7.70
C PRO A 285 17.89 -10.38 7.03
N ALA A 286 16.82 -9.98 6.31
CA ALA A 286 15.93 -10.89 5.61
C ALA A 286 16.62 -11.65 4.46
N LEU A 287 17.67 -11.07 3.86
CA LEU A 287 18.40 -11.64 2.73
C LEU A 287 19.57 -12.52 3.17
N GLN A 288 20.09 -12.30 4.38
CA GLN A 288 21.32 -12.93 4.86
C GLN A 288 21.27 -14.46 4.87
N ALA A 289 20.17 -15.06 5.33
CA ALA A 289 20.06 -16.51 5.35
C ALA A 289 20.10 -17.12 3.93
N GLY A 290 19.54 -16.43 2.95
CA GLY A 290 19.62 -16.81 1.54
C GLY A 290 21.06 -16.73 1.01
N ILE A 291 21.75 -15.63 1.33
CA ILE A 291 23.15 -15.41 0.96
C ILE A 291 24.05 -16.48 1.55
N ASP A 292 24.00 -16.69 2.87
CA ASP A 292 24.83 -17.67 3.57
C ASP A 292 24.62 -19.09 3.00
N SER A 293 23.37 -19.45 2.69
CA SER A 293 23.03 -20.74 2.09
C SER A 293 23.58 -20.90 0.67
N SER A 294 23.50 -19.86 -0.16
CA SER A 294 24.05 -19.88 -1.53
C SER A 294 25.56 -20.02 -1.54
N LEU A 295 26.25 -19.27 -0.67
CA LEU A 295 27.71 -19.34 -0.54
C LEU A 295 28.17 -20.71 -0.04
N ALA A 296 27.46 -21.28 0.94
CA ALA A 296 27.76 -22.61 1.48
C ALA A 296 27.55 -23.73 0.44
N GLU A 297 26.48 -23.65 -0.36
CA GLU A 297 26.21 -24.61 -1.45
C GLU A 297 27.31 -24.59 -2.51
N MET A 298 27.72 -23.40 -2.93
CA MET A 298 28.78 -23.22 -3.92
C MET A 298 30.17 -23.55 -3.37
N ARG A 299 30.31 -23.67 -2.04
CA ARG A 299 31.60 -23.77 -1.36
C ARG A 299 32.54 -22.63 -1.76
N ALA A 300 31.98 -21.45 -2.03
CA ALA A 300 32.75 -20.28 -2.42
C ALA A 300 33.51 -19.76 -1.19
N PRO A 301 34.85 -19.65 -1.23
CA PRO A 301 35.60 -18.99 -0.18
C PRO A 301 35.07 -17.57 -0.05
N SER A 302 34.67 -17.18 1.15
CA SER A 302 34.06 -15.88 1.40
C SER A 302 34.31 -15.42 2.82
N PHE A 303 34.32 -14.11 3.02
CA PHE A 303 34.32 -13.52 4.34
C PHE A 303 33.35 -12.32 4.41
N PRO A 304 32.50 -12.26 5.45
CA PRO A 304 31.69 -11.09 5.73
C PRO A 304 32.51 -9.97 6.39
N LEU A 305 32.12 -8.71 6.17
CA LEU A 305 32.75 -7.56 6.82
C LEU A 305 31.73 -6.52 7.30
N TYR A 306 32.12 -5.74 8.30
CA TYR A 306 31.37 -4.57 8.77
C TYR A 306 32.32 -3.39 8.90
N THR A 307 32.13 -2.35 8.10
CA THR A 307 32.90 -1.10 8.20
C THR A 307 32.08 0.00 8.85
N TYR A 308 32.70 0.73 9.78
CA TYR A 308 32.07 1.85 10.47
C TYR A 308 33.01 3.06 10.51
N LEU A 309 32.45 4.27 10.47
CA LEU A 309 33.20 5.51 10.60
C LEU A 309 33.26 5.93 12.07
N ALA A 310 34.43 5.80 12.70
CA ALA A 310 34.66 6.27 14.06
C ALA A 310 34.88 7.79 14.07
N ASN A 311 34.35 8.47 15.09
CA ASN A 311 34.51 9.91 15.29
C ASN A 311 35.97 10.25 15.62
N SER A 312 36.61 9.41 16.45
CA SER A 312 38.01 9.59 16.82
C SER A 312 38.64 8.31 17.38
N LEU A 313 39.94 8.14 17.13
CA LEU A 313 40.82 7.21 17.84
C LEU A 313 41.78 8.02 18.72
N THR A 314 41.97 7.61 19.97
CA THR A 314 42.92 8.27 20.88
C THR A 314 43.85 7.28 21.56
N VAL A 315 45.15 7.59 21.55
CA VAL A 315 46.21 6.84 22.24
C VAL A 315 47.13 7.83 22.93
N ASN A 316 47.39 7.67 24.23
CA ASN A 316 48.35 8.49 24.98
C ASN A 316 48.19 10.02 24.82
N GLY A 317 46.95 10.50 24.60
CA GLY A 317 46.65 11.92 24.36
C GLY A 317 46.74 12.37 22.90
N ASN A 318 47.27 11.55 21.99
CA ASN A 318 47.22 11.78 20.54
C ASN A 318 45.83 11.43 20.00
N LEU A 319 45.32 12.28 19.11
CA LEU A 319 43.99 12.19 18.51
C LEU A 319 44.11 11.99 17.00
N LEU A 320 43.42 10.98 16.48
CA LEU A 320 43.18 10.75 15.07
C LEU A 320 41.67 10.87 14.80
N PRO A 321 41.20 11.91 14.10
CA PRO A 321 39.77 12.12 13.84
C PRO A 321 39.27 11.23 12.68
N TYR A 322 37.94 11.06 12.60
CA TYR A 322 37.18 10.52 11.46
C TYR A 322 37.90 9.41 10.68
N SER A 323 37.82 8.19 11.21
CA SER A 323 38.57 7.04 10.69
C SER A 323 37.66 5.84 10.46
N THR A 324 37.77 5.23 9.29
CA THR A 324 37.07 3.99 8.96
C THR A 324 37.74 2.82 9.69
N ILE A 325 36.91 2.00 10.33
CA ILE A 325 37.32 0.79 11.04
C ILE A 325 36.55 -0.39 10.45
N THR A 326 37.26 -1.40 9.97
CA THR A 326 36.66 -2.59 9.37
C THR A 326 36.76 -3.78 10.31
N ALA A 327 35.61 -4.39 10.61
CA ALA A 327 35.50 -5.58 11.41
C ALA A 327 35.51 -6.82 10.49
N LEU A 328 36.44 -7.75 10.75
CA LEU A 328 36.69 -8.93 9.90
C LEU A 328 36.78 -10.21 10.72
N PRO A 329 36.35 -11.37 10.18
CA PRO A 329 36.67 -12.66 10.76
C PRO A 329 38.12 -13.04 10.44
N PRO A 330 38.64 -14.16 11.00
CA PRO A 330 39.83 -14.78 10.45
C PRO A 330 39.67 -14.99 8.94
N LEU A 331 40.64 -14.50 8.16
CA LEU A 331 40.57 -14.52 6.70
C LEU A 331 40.85 -15.93 6.17
N PRO A 332 40.05 -16.43 5.21
CA PRO A 332 40.41 -17.64 4.47
C PRO A 332 41.71 -17.44 3.67
N ASP A 333 42.45 -18.51 3.45
CA ASP A 333 43.78 -18.48 2.81
C ASP A 333 43.74 -17.83 1.41
N GLU A 334 42.62 -17.97 0.70
CA GLU A 334 42.40 -17.42 -0.65
C GLU A 334 42.45 -15.89 -0.70
N PHE A 335 42.21 -15.21 0.43
CA PHE A 335 42.22 -13.75 0.51
C PHE A 335 43.56 -13.20 1.04
N GLY A 336 44.49 -14.09 1.36
CA GLY A 336 45.75 -13.76 2.01
C GLY A 336 45.58 -13.36 3.49
N ALA A 337 46.71 -13.14 4.14
CA ALA A 337 46.77 -12.66 5.51
C ALA A 337 47.27 -11.23 5.55
N PHE A 338 46.78 -10.44 6.52
CA PHE A 338 47.43 -9.19 6.87
C PHE A 338 48.86 -9.44 7.31
N ARG A 339 49.75 -8.50 6.99
CA ARG A 339 51.16 -8.55 7.38
C ARG A 339 51.45 -7.48 8.40
N LEU A 340 52.13 -7.87 9.47
CA LEU A 340 52.70 -6.90 10.40
C LEU A 340 53.82 -6.11 9.73
N ILE A 341 54.21 -4.98 10.31
CA ILE A 341 55.31 -4.14 9.80
C ILE A 341 56.65 -4.88 9.68
N ASP A 342 56.84 -5.97 10.42
CA ASP A 342 58.03 -6.84 10.35
C ASP A 342 57.94 -7.91 9.24
N GLY A 343 56.84 -7.94 8.49
CA GLY A 343 56.58 -8.87 7.40
C GLY A 343 55.98 -10.21 7.83
N SER A 344 55.83 -10.46 9.13
CA SER A 344 55.20 -11.69 9.63
C SER A 344 53.66 -11.66 9.43
N PRO A 345 53.00 -12.83 9.28
CA PRO A 345 51.55 -12.90 9.22
C PRO A 345 50.92 -12.38 10.52
N ALA A 346 49.94 -11.49 10.40
CA ALA A 346 49.21 -10.98 11.54
C ALA A 346 48.37 -12.09 12.19
N PRO A 347 48.38 -12.21 13.53
CA PRO A 347 47.56 -13.20 14.22
C PRO A 347 46.06 -12.87 14.07
N ALA A 348 45.20 -13.85 14.29
CA ALA A 348 43.76 -13.60 14.40
C ALA A 348 43.46 -12.66 15.57
N LEU A 349 42.58 -11.69 15.33
CA LEU A 349 42.08 -10.80 16.38
C LEU A 349 41.11 -11.56 17.28
N VAL A 350 41.28 -11.39 18.59
CA VAL A 350 40.27 -11.79 19.58
C VAL A 350 39.45 -10.57 20.00
N ASP A 351 38.45 -10.80 20.85
CA ASP A 351 37.61 -9.73 21.38
C ASP A 351 38.46 -8.69 22.13
N ASP A 352 38.12 -7.41 21.92
CA ASP A 352 38.79 -6.23 22.47
C ASP A 352 40.23 -5.95 21.95
N GLU A 353 40.68 -6.65 20.90
CA GLU A 353 41.91 -6.33 20.17
C GLU A 353 41.65 -5.51 18.89
N ILE A 354 42.66 -4.73 18.49
CA ILE A 354 42.62 -3.91 17.26
C ILE A 354 43.97 -3.91 16.56
N PHE A 355 43.96 -3.95 15.24
CA PHE A 355 45.10 -3.60 14.41
C PHE A 355 44.98 -2.15 13.94
N LEU A 356 46.09 -1.42 13.98
CA LEU A 356 46.22 -0.12 13.33
C LEU A 356 47.07 -0.29 12.08
N ASN A 357 46.71 0.38 10.99
CA ASN A 357 47.62 0.42 9.84
C ASN A 357 48.87 1.27 10.17
N SER A 358 49.92 1.12 9.36
CA SER A 358 51.22 1.76 9.63
C SER A 358 51.13 3.27 9.78
N TRP A 359 50.31 3.92 8.96
CA TRP A 359 50.11 5.37 9.01
C TRP A 359 49.36 5.80 10.29
N ALA A 360 48.29 5.12 10.66
CA ALA A 360 47.51 5.43 11.86
C ALA A 360 48.30 5.18 13.15
N ALA A 361 49.11 4.13 13.17
CA ALA A 361 49.99 3.83 14.30
C ALA A 361 51.09 4.89 14.47
N GLU A 362 51.68 5.37 13.37
CA GLU A 362 52.64 6.46 13.38
C GLU A 362 52.02 7.77 13.88
N ASP A 363 50.84 8.13 13.37
CA ASP A 363 50.14 9.36 13.75
C ASP A 363 49.74 9.38 15.24
N LEU A 364 49.26 8.23 15.74
CA LEU A 364 48.87 8.06 17.14
C LEU A 364 50.06 7.82 18.06
N GLN A 365 51.27 7.57 17.51
CA GLN A 365 52.44 7.07 18.23
C GLN A 365 52.14 5.80 19.03
N ALA A 366 51.28 4.94 18.48
CA ALA A 366 50.77 3.74 19.12
C ALA A 366 51.72 2.55 18.92
N ARG A 367 51.89 1.73 19.95
CA ARG A 367 52.70 0.50 19.93
C ARG A 367 51.85 -0.72 20.26
N PRO A 368 52.23 -1.92 19.79
CA PRO A 368 51.61 -3.16 20.24
C PRO A 368 51.59 -3.24 21.78
N GLY A 369 50.42 -3.46 22.36
CA GLY A 369 50.18 -3.46 23.79
C GLY A 369 49.49 -2.20 24.33
N ASP A 370 49.52 -1.09 23.61
CA ASP A 370 48.84 0.16 24.00
C ASP A 370 47.32 0.00 23.97
N THR A 371 46.62 0.88 24.68
CA THR A 371 45.16 0.96 24.63
C THR A 371 44.74 2.14 23.76
N VAL A 372 43.94 1.87 22.73
CA VAL A 372 43.29 2.89 21.91
C VAL A 372 41.82 3.00 22.31
N ALA A 373 41.38 4.22 22.60
CA ALA A 373 39.97 4.50 22.80
C ALA A 373 39.34 4.95 21.48
N VAL A 374 38.32 4.23 21.04
CA VAL A 374 37.56 4.50 19.82
C VAL A 374 36.24 5.12 20.21
N SER A 375 36.00 6.35 19.79
CA SER A 375 34.72 7.05 19.97
C SER A 375 33.92 7.06 18.69
N TYR A 376 32.63 6.74 18.77
CA TYR A 376 31.72 6.59 17.62
C TYR A 376 30.29 6.94 18.00
N TYR A 377 29.47 7.29 17.02
CA TYR A 377 28.04 7.52 17.25
C TYR A 377 27.24 6.22 17.31
N VAL A 378 26.20 6.20 18.13
CA VAL A 378 25.12 5.20 18.06
C VAL A 378 23.78 5.91 18.13
N VAL A 379 22.78 5.34 17.48
CA VAL A 379 21.42 5.90 17.52
C VAL A 379 20.74 5.45 18.81
N GLY A 380 20.46 6.41 19.69
CA GLY A 380 19.75 6.23 20.95
C GLY A 380 18.22 6.40 20.81
N PRO A 381 17.48 6.35 21.93
CA PRO A 381 16.04 6.58 21.95
C PRO A 381 15.66 7.94 21.33
N GLY A 382 14.61 7.97 20.52
CA GLY A 382 14.17 9.20 19.82
C GLY A 382 15.11 9.65 18.70
N GLU A 383 15.87 8.72 18.11
CA GLU A 383 16.77 8.94 16.96
C GLU A 383 17.96 9.88 17.23
N GLN A 384 18.25 10.18 18.50
CA GLN A 384 19.37 11.03 18.89
C GLN A 384 20.72 10.29 18.74
N LEU A 385 21.72 10.99 18.22
CA LEU A 385 23.09 10.46 18.14
C LEU A 385 23.77 10.58 19.51
N VAL A 386 24.17 9.44 20.07
CA VAL A 386 24.90 9.34 21.33
C VAL A 386 26.32 8.89 21.05
N THR A 387 27.31 9.64 21.52
CA THR A 387 28.71 9.23 21.44
C THR A 387 28.97 8.11 22.45
N ARG A 388 29.51 6.99 21.99
CA ARG A 388 30.06 5.92 22.83
C ARG A 388 31.55 5.80 22.60
N THR A 389 32.27 5.38 23.64
CA THR A 389 33.71 5.12 23.57
C THR A 389 33.98 3.69 24.01
N THR A 390 34.81 2.98 23.26
CA THR A 390 35.24 1.61 23.57
C THR A 390 36.75 1.53 23.50
N ALA A 391 37.36 0.91 24.50
CA ALA A 391 38.80 0.71 24.57
C ALA A 391 39.18 -0.61 23.91
N PHE A 392 40.24 -0.59 23.11
CA PHE A 392 40.82 -1.76 22.47
C PHE A 392 42.31 -1.83 22.75
N ARG A 393 42.86 -3.03 22.86
CA ARG A 393 44.29 -3.25 22.95
C ARG A 393 44.89 -3.38 21.56
N VAL A 394 45.90 -2.57 21.24
CA VAL A 394 46.63 -2.64 19.97
C VAL A 394 47.38 -3.96 19.91
N LYS A 395 46.92 -4.87 19.05
CA LYS A 395 47.53 -6.19 18.89
C LYS A 395 48.79 -6.12 18.05
N GLY A 396 48.79 -5.26 17.04
CA GLY A 396 49.88 -5.11 16.09
C GLY A 396 49.65 -3.91 15.19
N VAL A 397 50.71 -3.58 14.45
CA VAL A 397 50.65 -2.58 13.38
C VAL A 397 50.76 -3.33 12.06
N ILE A 398 49.77 -3.17 11.19
CA ILE A 398 49.73 -3.83 9.89
C ILE A 398 50.27 -2.90 8.81
N LYS A 399 50.95 -3.49 7.83
CA LYS A 399 51.39 -2.77 6.64
C LYS A 399 50.18 -2.46 5.76
N ILE A 400 50.20 -1.30 5.11
CA ILE A 400 49.21 -0.95 4.09
C ILE A 400 49.60 -1.67 2.79
N ASP A 401 49.36 -2.99 2.75
CA ASP A 401 49.56 -3.84 1.58
C ASP A 401 48.46 -4.91 1.44
N GLY A 402 48.32 -5.46 0.22
CA GLY A 402 47.30 -6.47 -0.07
C GLY A 402 45.89 -6.01 0.33
N LEU A 403 45.17 -6.84 1.07
CA LEU A 403 43.82 -6.55 1.54
C LEU A 403 43.77 -5.35 2.52
N ALA A 404 44.83 -5.09 3.28
CA ALA A 404 44.87 -3.95 4.21
C ALA A 404 45.01 -2.59 3.50
N ALA A 405 45.31 -2.59 2.20
CA ALA A 405 45.38 -1.41 1.33
C ALA A 405 44.15 -1.26 0.43
N ASP A 406 43.13 -2.12 0.57
CA ASP A 406 41.95 -2.11 -0.28
C ASP A 406 40.94 -1.04 0.19
N PRO A 407 40.72 0.04 -0.58
CA PRO A 407 39.75 1.08 -0.23
C PRO A 407 38.31 0.59 -0.28
N GLU A 408 38.01 -0.48 -1.02
CA GLU A 408 36.67 -1.04 -1.20
C GLU A 408 36.22 -1.96 -0.05
N LEU A 409 37.05 -2.10 1.00
CA LEU A 409 36.59 -2.59 2.30
C LEU A 409 35.66 -1.59 2.98
N THR A 410 35.77 -0.32 2.61
CA THR A 410 34.84 0.73 3.03
C THR A 410 33.72 0.84 2.00
N PRO A 411 32.43 0.75 2.40
CA PRO A 411 31.33 0.93 1.46
C PRO A 411 31.32 2.37 0.93
N GLU A 412 30.77 2.57 -0.26
CA GLU A 412 30.64 3.90 -0.84
C GLU A 412 29.69 4.76 -0.01
N PHE A 413 30.26 5.69 0.76
CA PHE A 413 29.47 6.61 1.56
C PHE A 413 29.00 7.78 0.69
N PRO A 414 27.68 8.07 0.65
CA PRO A 414 27.15 9.17 -0.15
C PRO A 414 27.83 10.50 0.16
N GLY A 415 28.19 11.24 -0.90
CA GLY A 415 28.84 12.54 -0.82
C GLY A 415 30.33 12.54 -0.47
N ILE A 416 30.92 11.43 -0.01
CA ILE A 416 32.38 11.37 0.26
C ILE A 416 33.18 11.16 -1.03
N HIS A 417 32.67 10.35 -1.95
CA HIS A 417 33.39 9.99 -3.18
C HIS A 417 33.34 11.08 -4.25
N GLU A 418 32.40 12.02 -4.14
CA GLU A 418 32.16 13.11 -5.11
C GLU A 418 32.98 14.37 -4.80
N VAL A 419 33.59 14.46 -3.62
CA VAL A 419 34.36 15.64 -3.19
C VAL A 419 35.85 15.42 -3.35
N ASP A 420 36.53 16.42 -3.91
CA ASP A 420 37.99 16.41 -4.08
C ASP A 420 38.77 16.50 -2.74
N ASN A 421 38.11 16.88 -1.65
CA ASN A 421 38.72 17.16 -0.35
C ASN A 421 37.76 16.75 0.79
N MET A 422 38.27 16.10 1.86
CA MET A 422 37.42 15.63 2.96
C MET A 422 36.77 16.77 3.74
N GLN A 423 37.39 17.96 3.78
CA GLN A 423 36.81 19.17 4.39
C GLN A 423 35.58 19.71 3.65
N SER A 424 35.34 19.27 2.41
CA SER A 424 34.16 19.68 1.62
C SER A 424 32.99 18.71 1.78
N TRP A 425 33.15 17.62 2.53
CA TRP A 425 32.08 16.66 2.75
C TRP A 425 30.99 17.26 3.67
N ASP A 426 29.72 17.13 3.26
CA ASP A 426 28.54 17.50 4.06
C ASP A 426 27.84 16.24 4.62
N PRO A 427 28.33 15.67 5.73
CA PRO A 427 27.74 14.48 6.33
C PRO A 427 26.36 14.75 6.94
N PRO A 428 25.44 13.77 6.95
CA PRO A 428 24.12 13.90 7.59
C PRO A 428 24.15 13.89 9.13
N PHE A 429 25.33 14.01 9.74
CA PHE A 429 25.58 13.94 11.17
C PHE A 429 26.69 14.93 11.56
N PRO A 430 26.75 15.38 12.83
CA PRO A 430 27.71 16.42 13.22
C PRO A 430 29.16 15.92 13.11
N ILE A 431 29.90 16.53 12.20
CA ILE A 431 31.36 16.40 12.06
C ILE A 431 31.99 17.76 12.28
N ASP A 432 33.05 17.79 13.06
CA ASP A 432 33.93 18.94 13.23
C ASP A 432 35.08 18.85 12.21
N LEU A 433 34.83 19.39 11.02
CA LEU A 433 35.78 19.39 9.91
C LEU A 433 37.09 20.13 10.25
N GLN A 434 37.11 20.98 11.29
CA GLN A 434 38.32 21.66 11.75
C GLN A 434 39.36 20.71 12.35
N LEU A 435 38.94 19.50 12.75
CA LEU A 435 39.85 18.47 13.23
C LEU A 435 40.65 17.82 12.10
N ILE A 436 40.21 17.92 10.84
CA ILE A 436 40.89 17.31 9.68
C ILE A 436 42.17 18.10 9.36
N ARG A 437 43.33 17.44 9.49
CA ARG A 437 44.65 18.05 9.32
C ARG A 437 45.16 17.81 7.89
N PRO A 438 46.13 18.60 7.38
CA PRO A 438 46.70 18.40 6.04
C PRO A 438 47.28 16.99 5.77
N LYS A 439 47.77 16.31 6.81
CA LYS A 439 48.24 14.92 6.70
C LYS A 439 47.10 13.90 6.57
N ASP A 440 45.91 14.21 7.09
CA ASP A 440 44.72 13.37 6.91
C ASP A 440 44.24 13.44 5.45
N GLU A 441 44.31 14.62 4.82
CA GLU A 441 44.07 14.78 3.38
C GLU A 441 45.12 14.06 2.53
N ALA A 442 46.42 14.17 2.90
CA ALA A 442 47.46 13.43 2.19
C ALA A 442 47.22 11.90 2.24
N TYR A 443 46.69 11.38 3.35
CA TYR A 443 46.27 9.99 3.44
C TYR A 443 45.10 9.68 2.50
N TRP A 444 44.10 10.56 2.44
CA TRP A 444 42.97 10.42 1.53
C TRP A 444 43.40 10.43 0.05
N ASP A 445 44.32 11.30 -0.34
CA ASP A 445 44.83 11.38 -1.70
C ASP A 445 45.55 10.10 -2.13
N GLU A 446 46.34 9.50 -1.22
CA GLU A 446 47.14 8.31 -1.51
C GLU A 446 46.36 7.00 -1.35
N TYR A 447 45.59 6.86 -0.26
CA TYR A 447 44.94 5.61 0.15
C TYR A 447 43.41 5.65 0.11
N ARG A 448 42.80 6.78 -0.24
CA ARG A 448 41.33 6.95 -0.31
C ARG A 448 40.65 6.48 0.99
N ALA A 449 39.54 5.74 0.86
CA ALA A 449 38.74 5.24 1.98
C ALA A 449 39.34 4.01 2.69
N THR A 450 40.61 3.66 2.45
CA THR A 450 41.28 2.51 3.08
C THR A 450 41.11 2.55 4.61
N PRO A 451 40.70 1.43 5.24
CA PRO A 451 40.52 1.39 6.68
C PRO A 451 41.80 1.70 7.46
N LYS A 452 41.67 2.57 8.46
CA LYS A 452 42.78 2.95 9.35
C LYS A 452 42.98 1.96 10.49
N ALA A 453 41.94 1.18 10.82
CA ALA A 453 42.00 0.16 11.84
C ALA A 453 41.11 -1.05 11.54
N PHE A 454 41.43 -2.18 12.16
CA PHE A 454 40.73 -3.45 11.97
C PHE A 454 40.44 -4.12 13.31
N ILE A 455 39.21 -4.62 13.49
CA ILE A 455 38.76 -5.31 14.71
C ILE A 455 38.15 -6.67 14.38
N ALA A 456 37.91 -7.51 15.39
CA ALA A 456 37.19 -8.77 15.20
C ALA A 456 35.73 -8.51 14.75
N LEU A 457 35.24 -9.26 13.76
CA LEU A 457 33.87 -9.13 13.23
C LEU A 457 32.81 -9.19 14.32
N ALA A 458 32.95 -10.14 15.26
CA ALA A 458 32.02 -10.29 16.39
C ALA A 458 31.95 -9.03 17.25
N THR A 459 33.09 -8.35 17.44
CA THR A 459 33.14 -7.08 18.16
C THR A 459 32.48 -5.96 17.36
N GLY A 460 32.78 -5.80 16.06
CA GLY A 460 32.11 -4.80 15.22
C GLY A 460 30.59 -4.97 15.19
N GLN A 461 30.10 -6.21 15.04
CA GLN A 461 28.67 -6.52 15.10
C GLN A 461 28.06 -6.18 16.47
N ARG A 462 28.74 -6.50 17.57
CA ARG A 462 28.29 -6.16 18.92
C ARG A 462 28.15 -4.64 19.13
N LEU A 463 29.07 -3.85 18.56
CA LEU A 463 29.11 -2.40 18.78
C LEU A 463 28.18 -1.62 17.84
N TRP A 464 28.06 -2.03 16.58
CA TRP A 464 27.49 -1.20 15.51
C TRP A 464 26.29 -1.80 14.77
N GLN A 465 25.96 -3.09 14.96
CA GLN A 465 24.80 -3.66 14.28
C GLN A 465 23.51 -2.88 14.59
N SER A 466 22.60 -2.86 13.63
CA SER A 466 21.28 -2.24 13.79
C SER A 466 20.18 -3.21 13.37
N ARG A 467 18.91 -2.80 13.54
CA ARG A 467 17.78 -3.57 13.02
C ARG A 467 17.78 -3.72 11.49
N PHE A 468 18.57 -2.90 10.79
CA PHE A 468 18.66 -2.89 9.33
C PHE A 468 19.79 -3.76 8.78
N GLY A 469 20.64 -4.33 9.64
CA GLY A 469 21.71 -5.22 9.19
C GLY A 469 22.88 -5.28 10.15
N LYS A 470 23.71 -6.30 9.93
CA LYS A 470 24.92 -6.57 10.71
C LYS A 470 26.17 -6.76 9.85
N LEU A 471 26.11 -6.37 8.57
CA LEU A 471 27.20 -6.48 7.59
C LEU A 471 27.08 -5.33 6.60
N THR A 472 28.21 -4.77 6.19
CA THR A 472 28.26 -3.77 5.12
C THR A 472 28.58 -4.41 3.77
N ALA A 473 29.37 -5.49 3.75
CA ALA A 473 29.69 -6.24 2.55
C ALA A 473 30.02 -7.71 2.84
N ILE A 474 30.01 -8.53 1.80
CA ILE A 474 30.57 -9.88 1.81
C ILE A 474 31.52 -10.00 0.61
N ARG A 475 32.76 -10.40 0.87
CA ARG A 475 33.76 -10.65 -0.18
C ARG A 475 33.82 -12.12 -0.45
N LEU A 476 33.93 -12.50 -1.71
CA LEU A 476 34.05 -13.89 -2.13
C LEU A 476 35.05 -14.05 -3.27
N ALA A 477 35.78 -15.17 -3.25
CA ALA A 477 36.66 -15.59 -4.31
C ALA A 477 35.91 -16.52 -5.27
N ALA A 478 36.57 -16.90 -6.37
CA ALA A 478 36.01 -17.87 -7.30
C ALA A 478 35.72 -19.20 -6.60
N ALA A 479 34.54 -19.76 -6.85
CA ALA A 479 34.17 -21.07 -6.30
C ALA A 479 35.06 -22.18 -6.90
N PRO A 480 35.28 -23.29 -6.18
CA PRO A 480 36.14 -24.37 -6.66
C PRO A 480 35.71 -24.89 -8.04
N GLY A 481 36.62 -24.84 -9.01
CA GLY A 481 36.37 -25.30 -10.38
C GLY A 481 35.60 -24.30 -11.26
N MET A 482 35.40 -23.06 -10.80
CA MET A 482 34.75 -21.98 -11.54
C MET A 482 35.70 -20.77 -11.67
N ASP A 483 35.49 -19.93 -12.68
CA ASP A 483 36.06 -18.59 -12.70
C ASP A 483 35.16 -17.59 -11.95
N LEU A 484 35.62 -16.36 -11.78
CA LEU A 484 34.87 -15.33 -11.06
C LEU A 484 33.55 -14.98 -11.75
N GLN A 485 33.53 -14.93 -13.07
CA GLN A 485 32.31 -14.60 -13.84
C GLN A 485 31.25 -15.69 -13.65
N THR A 486 31.64 -16.97 -13.76
CA THR A 486 30.73 -18.10 -13.54
C THR A 486 30.27 -18.14 -12.09
N THR A 487 31.15 -17.84 -11.14
CA THR A 487 30.80 -17.72 -9.71
C THR A 487 29.77 -16.62 -9.49
N GLN A 488 29.95 -15.46 -10.12
CA GLN A 488 29.03 -14.33 -10.05
C GLN A 488 27.63 -14.71 -10.56
N THR A 489 27.56 -15.23 -11.79
CA THR A 489 26.29 -15.65 -12.42
C THR A 489 25.58 -16.71 -11.57
N ARG A 490 26.33 -17.71 -11.08
CA ARG A 490 25.76 -18.79 -10.25
C ARG A 490 25.25 -18.28 -8.91
N LEU A 491 25.96 -17.34 -8.28
CA LEU A 491 25.51 -16.73 -7.03
C LEU A 491 24.23 -15.92 -7.26
N GLU A 492 24.18 -15.12 -8.32
CA GLU A 492 22.98 -14.36 -8.70
C GLU A 492 21.78 -15.27 -8.92
N GLU A 493 21.92 -16.32 -9.74
CA GLU A 493 20.88 -17.34 -9.95
C GLU A 493 20.41 -17.98 -8.64
N ASN A 494 21.34 -18.37 -7.77
CA ASN A 494 21.01 -19.00 -6.49
C ASN A 494 20.25 -18.04 -5.56
N LEU A 495 20.67 -16.77 -5.50
CA LEU A 495 20.01 -15.75 -4.69
C LEU A 495 18.58 -15.49 -5.16
N LEU A 496 18.39 -15.27 -6.47
CA LEU A 496 17.07 -15.02 -7.07
C LEU A 496 16.11 -16.20 -6.89
N ASN A 497 16.61 -17.43 -6.92
CA ASN A 497 15.79 -18.62 -6.69
C ASN A 497 15.39 -18.83 -5.22
N ARG A 498 16.15 -18.29 -4.27
CA ARG A 498 15.96 -18.50 -2.83
C ARG A 498 15.19 -17.38 -2.15
N ILE A 499 15.40 -16.14 -2.60
CA ILE A 499 14.83 -14.95 -1.97
C ILE A 499 13.40 -14.74 -2.45
N GLN A 500 12.48 -14.54 -1.50
CA GLN A 500 11.09 -14.25 -1.81
C GLN A 500 10.91 -12.74 -2.04
N PRO A 501 10.01 -12.31 -2.96
CA PRO A 501 9.77 -10.89 -3.22
C PRO A 501 9.42 -10.10 -1.94
N GLU A 502 8.70 -10.71 -1.00
CA GLU A 502 8.30 -10.06 0.25
C GLU A 502 9.50 -9.75 1.15
N GLN A 503 10.57 -10.54 1.07
CA GLN A 503 11.83 -10.28 1.80
C GLN A 503 12.60 -9.09 1.23
N ALA A 504 12.31 -8.72 -0.02
CA ALA A 504 12.84 -7.55 -0.69
C ALA A 504 11.94 -6.30 -0.54
N GLY A 505 10.85 -6.40 0.23
CA GLY A 505 9.95 -5.27 0.48
C GLY A 505 8.81 -5.12 -0.53
N PHE A 506 8.59 -6.10 -1.40
CA PHE A 506 7.42 -6.12 -2.28
C PHE A 506 6.16 -6.59 -1.53
N ALA A 507 5.07 -5.84 -1.70
CA ALA A 507 3.75 -6.15 -1.20
C ALA A 507 2.76 -6.26 -2.36
N VAL A 508 2.28 -7.48 -2.61
CA VAL A 508 1.21 -7.73 -3.58
C VAL A 508 -0.14 -7.54 -2.90
N GLN A 509 -0.98 -6.64 -3.44
CA GLN A 509 -2.31 -6.37 -2.91
C GLN A 509 -3.38 -6.54 -3.98
N ALA A 510 -4.37 -7.39 -3.72
CA ALA A 510 -5.57 -7.53 -4.56
C ALA A 510 -6.55 -6.36 -4.33
N VAL A 511 -6.15 -5.14 -4.70
CA VAL A 511 -6.83 -3.89 -4.34
C VAL A 511 -8.29 -3.84 -4.79
N LYS A 512 -8.65 -4.42 -5.94
CA LYS A 512 -10.05 -4.46 -6.39
C LYS A 512 -10.86 -5.45 -5.57
N ALA A 513 -10.37 -6.67 -5.36
CA ALA A 513 -11.05 -7.68 -4.55
C ALA A 513 -11.26 -7.19 -3.10
N GLN A 514 -10.23 -6.61 -2.50
CA GLN A 514 -10.29 -6.02 -1.16
C GLN A 514 -11.26 -4.83 -1.10
N GLY A 515 -11.22 -3.94 -2.09
CA GLY A 515 -12.16 -2.82 -2.20
C GLY A 515 -13.62 -3.28 -2.36
N LEU A 516 -13.86 -4.29 -3.19
CA LEU A 516 -15.20 -4.87 -3.39
C LEU A 516 -15.71 -5.56 -2.12
N ALA A 517 -14.85 -6.28 -1.41
CA ALA A 517 -15.19 -6.85 -0.10
C ALA A 517 -15.50 -5.76 0.94
N ALA A 518 -14.71 -4.67 0.96
CA ALA A 518 -14.95 -3.53 1.84
C ALA A 518 -16.24 -2.78 1.47
N SER A 519 -16.62 -2.71 0.19
CA SER A 519 -17.86 -2.08 -0.30
C SER A 519 -19.13 -2.79 0.18
N ALA A 520 -19.04 -4.09 0.51
CA ALA A 520 -20.14 -4.82 1.13
C ALA A 520 -20.50 -4.25 2.52
N GLY A 521 -19.55 -3.53 3.15
CA GLY A 521 -19.67 -2.87 4.44
C GLY A 521 -19.61 -3.85 5.62
N ALA A 522 -19.11 -3.39 6.76
CA ALA A 522 -19.29 -4.10 8.03
C ALA A 522 -20.72 -3.90 8.59
N THR A 523 -21.42 -2.86 8.13
CA THR A 523 -22.75 -2.46 8.62
C THR A 523 -23.84 -2.96 7.68
N ASP A 524 -24.81 -3.70 8.22
CA ASP A 524 -26.00 -4.14 7.49
C ASP A 524 -27.00 -2.98 7.35
N PHE A 525 -26.84 -2.17 6.32
CA PHE A 525 -27.75 -1.06 6.01
C PHE A 525 -29.18 -1.55 5.78
N SER A 526 -29.38 -2.69 5.11
CA SER A 526 -30.71 -3.25 4.90
C SER A 526 -31.40 -3.54 6.24
N GLY A 527 -30.67 -4.18 7.18
CA GLY A 527 -31.15 -4.39 8.54
C GLY A 527 -31.46 -3.10 9.29
N LEU A 528 -30.62 -2.08 9.17
CA LEU A 528 -30.83 -0.76 9.81
C LEU A 528 -32.10 -0.07 9.27
N PHE A 529 -32.27 -0.02 7.95
CA PHE A 529 -33.45 0.59 7.32
C PHE A 529 -34.74 -0.20 7.61
N ILE A 530 -34.65 -1.54 7.69
CA ILE A 530 -35.77 -2.36 8.17
C ILE A 530 -36.09 -2.01 9.63
N GLY A 531 -35.08 -1.86 10.49
CA GLY A 531 -35.24 -1.46 11.89
C GLY A 531 -35.96 -0.10 12.03
N PHE A 532 -35.55 0.92 11.26
CA PHE A 532 -36.25 2.21 11.23
C PHE A 532 -37.65 2.10 10.64
N SER A 533 -37.85 1.23 9.65
CA SER A 533 -39.15 1.00 9.02
C SER A 533 -40.07 0.09 9.82
N PHE A 534 -39.60 -0.51 10.92
CA PHE A 534 -40.36 -1.48 11.72
C PHE A 534 -41.73 -0.94 12.13
N PHE A 535 -41.77 0.28 12.67
CA PHE A 535 -43.02 0.92 13.08
C PHE A 535 -43.98 1.14 11.91
N LEU A 536 -43.47 1.51 10.74
CA LEU A 536 -44.29 1.70 9.54
C LEU A 536 -44.83 0.37 9.00
N ILE A 537 -44.00 -0.68 8.99
CA ILE A 537 -44.39 -2.03 8.56
C ILE A 537 -45.47 -2.59 9.49
N VAL A 538 -45.28 -2.49 10.81
CA VAL A 538 -46.27 -2.93 11.81
C VAL A 538 -47.55 -2.13 11.68
N SER A 539 -47.47 -0.81 11.56
CA SER A 539 -48.66 0.06 11.43
C SER A 539 -49.46 -0.24 10.16
N ALA A 540 -48.78 -0.40 9.02
CA ALA A 540 -49.43 -0.78 7.76
C ALA A 540 -50.07 -2.17 7.85
N THR A 541 -49.40 -3.13 8.50
CA THR A 541 -49.92 -4.48 8.71
C THR A 541 -51.15 -4.48 9.63
N LEU A 542 -51.12 -3.71 10.73
CA LEU A 542 -52.26 -3.54 11.63
C LEU A 542 -53.44 -2.88 10.92
N LEU A 543 -53.17 -1.86 10.09
CA LEU A 543 -54.18 -1.20 9.27
C LEU A 543 -54.84 -2.20 8.30
N VAL A 544 -54.06 -3.04 7.62
CA VAL A 544 -54.59 -4.12 6.77
C VAL A 544 -55.47 -5.06 7.57
N GLY A 545 -55.04 -5.46 8.77
CA GLY A 545 -55.82 -6.31 9.67
C GLY A 545 -57.14 -5.67 10.10
N MET A 546 -57.14 -4.39 10.44
CA MET A 546 -58.34 -3.64 10.81
C MET A 546 -59.31 -3.49 9.64
N LEU A 547 -58.81 -3.12 8.46
CA LEU A 547 -59.62 -2.99 7.25
C LEU A 547 -60.24 -4.32 6.85
N PHE A 548 -59.47 -5.41 6.96
CA PHE A 548 -59.97 -6.75 6.69
C PHE A 548 -61.03 -7.18 7.70
N ARG A 549 -60.84 -6.88 9.00
CA ARG A 549 -61.84 -7.14 10.04
C ARG A 549 -63.15 -6.40 9.76
N LEU A 550 -63.09 -5.09 9.49
CA LEU A 550 -64.25 -4.29 9.10
C LEU A 550 -64.97 -4.91 7.90
N GLY A 551 -64.18 -5.47 6.98
CA GLY A 551 -64.69 -6.17 5.82
C GLY A 551 -65.45 -7.45 6.10
N ILE A 552 -65.01 -8.22 7.09
CA ILE A 552 -65.74 -9.40 7.55
C ILE A 552 -67.03 -8.97 8.25
N GLU A 553 -66.99 -7.92 9.08
CA GLU A 553 -68.15 -7.40 9.81
C GLU A 553 -69.24 -6.92 8.83
N GLN A 554 -68.89 -6.20 7.77
CA GLN A 554 -69.85 -5.78 6.72
C GLN A 554 -70.45 -6.96 5.94
N ARG A 555 -69.80 -8.13 5.97
CA ARG A 555 -70.22 -9.35 5.28
C ARG A 555 -70.71 -10.43 6.25
N ALA A 556 -70.90 -10.09 7.53
CA ALA A 556 -71.29 -11.01 8.57
C ALA A 556 -72.59 -11.75 8.23
N ASN A 557 -73.58 -11.04 7.69
CA ASN A 557 -74.85 -11.60 7.23
C ASN A 557 -74.69 -12.66 6.12
N GLU A 558 -73.81 -12.44 5.14
CA GLU A 558 -73.53 -13.41 4.06
C GLU A 558 -72.86 -14.67 4.62
N LEU A 559 -71.86 -14.47 5.49
CA LEU A 559 -71.13 -15.57 6.14
C LEU A 559 -72.03 -16.35 7.11
N GLY A 560 -72.95 -15.67 7.79
CA GLY A 560 -73.98 -16.24 8.66
C GLY A 560 -74.99 -17.08 7.88
N LEU A 561 -75.45 -16.60 6.73
CA LEU A 561 -76.35 -17.35 5.84
C LEU A 561 -75.68 -18.64 5.32
N LEU A 562 -74.41 -18.56 4.91
CA LEU A 562 -73.66 -19.75 4.48
C LEU A 562 -73.56 -20.80 5.60
N ARG A 563 -73.38 -20.36 6.85
CA ARG A 563 -73.39 -21.26 8.02
C ARG A 563 -74.76 -21.85 8.30
N ALA A 564 -75.84 -21.06 8.16
CA ALA A 564 -77.22 -21.51 8.36
C ALA A 564 -77.63 -22.59 7.34
N VAL A 565 -77.08 -22.54 6.13
CA VAL A 565 -77.30 -23.53 5.06
C VAL A 565 -76.40 -24.78 5.21
N GLY A 566 -75.62 -24.88 6.30
CA GLY A 566 -74.86 -26.08 6.65
C GLY A 566 -73.39 -26.09 6.21
N PHE A 567 -72.82 -24.98 5.74
CA PHE A 567 -71.39 -24.93 5.43
C PHE A 567 -70.54 -25.02 6.73
N PRO A 568 -69.51 -25.88 6.77
CA PRO A 568 -68.65 -25.97 7.94
C PRO A 568 -67.78 -24.72 8.09
N GLN A 569 -67.57 -24.28 9.34
CA GLN A 569 -66.81 -23.08 9.68
C GLN A 569 -65.42 -23.05 9.02
N LYS A 570 -64.77 -24.21 8.92
CA LYS A 570 -63.46 -24.35 8.24
C LYS A 570 -63.54 -23.95 6.77
N SER A 571 -64.57 -24.37 6.03
CA SER A 571 -64.75 -24.05 4.60
C SER A 571 -65.04 -22.57 4.38
N VAL A 572 -65.85 -21.95 5.24
CA VAL A 572 -66.16 -20.51 5.18
C VAL A 572 -64.88 -19.68 5.42
N THR A 573 -64.11 -20.03 6.45
CA THR A 573 -62.83 -19.33 6.73
C THR A 573 -61.77 -19.57 5.67
N ARG A 574 -61.68 -20.77 5.08
CA ARG A 574 -60.75 -21.06 3.97
C ARG A 574 -61.08 -20.22 2.74
N ARG A 575 -62.36 -20.05 2.43
CA ARG A 575 -62.82 -19.23 1.31
C ARG A 575 -62.51 -17.75 1.52
N ALA A 576 -62.74 -17.23 2.73
CA ALA A 576 -62.37 -15.86 3.09
C ALA A 576 -60.85 -15.63 3.00
N LEU A 577 -60.04 -16.60 3.47
CA LEU A 577 -58.57 -16.57 3.34
C LEU A 577 -58.10 -16.59 1.88
N GLN A 578 -58.74 -17.37 1.02
CA GLN A 578 -58.40 -17.41 -0.41
C GLN A 578 -58.74 -16.08 -1.11
N GLU A 579 -59.90 -15.48 -0.80
CA GLU A 579 -60.27 -14.16 -1.33
C GLU A 579 -59.30 -13.08 -0.85
N ALA A 580 -58.99 -13.06 0.45
CA ALA A 580 -58.03 -12.12 1.03
C ALA A 580 -56.60 -12.33 0.50
N GLY A 581 -56.18 -13.58 0.33
CA GLY A 581 -54.86 -13.93 -0.19
C GLY A 581 -54.62 -13.48 -1.62
N VAL A 582 -55.62 -13.60 -2.50
CA VAL A 582 -55.51 -13.08 -3.88
C VAL A 582 -55.42 -11.56 -3.88
N VAL A 583 -56.24 -10.88 -3.08
CA VAL A 583 -56.24 -9.42 -2.97
C VAL A 583 -54.92 -8.91 -2.36
N ALA A 584 -54.43 -9.58 -1.32
CA ALA A 584 -53.14 -9.28 -0.69
C ALA A 584 -51.99 -9.52 -1.66
N GLY A 585 -51.98 -10.63 -2.41
CA GLY A 585 -50.96 -10.92 -3.42
C GLY A 585 -50.89 -9.85 -4.52
N LEU A 586 -52.04 -9.44 -5.06
CA LEU A 586 -52.12 -8.34 -6.03
C LEU A 586 -51.68 -6.99 -5.41
N GLY A 587 -52.03 -6.75 -4.15
CA GLY A 587 -51.56 -5.59 -3.40
C GLY A 587 -50.05 -5.59 -3.23
N CYS A 588 -49.44 -6.72 -2.85
CA CYS A 588 -47.99 -6.85 -2.75
C CYS A 588 -47.30 -6.62 -4.09
N LEU A 589 -47.83 -7.16 -5.20
CA LEU A 589 -47.31 -6.89 -6.54
C LEU A 589 -47.35 -5.40 -6.90
N LEU A 590 -48.47 -4.72 -6.63
CA LEU A 590 -48.57 -3.27 -6.80
C LEU A 590 -47.55 -2.53 -5.91
N GLY A 591 -47.37 -3.02 -4.68
CA GLY A 591 -46.43 -2.49 -3.72
C GLY A 591 -44.96 -2.57 -4.16
N LEU A 592 -44.57 -3.53 -5.03
CA LEU A 592 -43.22 -3.56 -5.60
C LEU A 592 -42.91 -2.33 -6.46
N GLY A 593 -43.88 -1.88 -7.28
CA GLY A 593 -43.75 -0.64 -8.03
C GLY A 593 -43.65 0.57 -7.09
N GLY A 594 -44.46 0.58 -6.03
CA GLY A 594 -44.39 1.57 -4.95
C GLY A 594 -43.04 1.57 -4.23
N ALA A 595 -42.43 0.40 -4.02
CA ALA A 595 -41.13 0.25 -3.37
C ALA A 595 -40.02 0.91 -4.18
N ILE A 596 -40.00 0.71 -5.50
CA ILE A 596 -39.00 1.33 -6.40
C ILE A 596 -39.15 2.85 -6.38
N ALA A 597 -40.39 3.35 -6.47
CA ALA A 597 -40.66 4.79 -6.41
C ALA A 597 -40.25 5.39 -5.05
N TYR A 598 -40.59 4.72 -3.94
CA TYR A 598 -40.24 5.14 -2.60
C TYR A 598 -38.72 5.14 -2.37
N ALA A 599 -38.03 4.07 -2.74
CA ALA A 599 -36.57 3.98 -2.66
C ALA A 599 -35.91 5.06 -3.53
N GLY A 600 -36.39 5.27 -4.76
CA GLY A 600 -35.91 6.34 -5.63
C GLY A 600 -36.08 7.73 -5.03
N LEU A 601 -37.23 8.00 -4.39
CA LEU A 601 -37.48 9.27 -3.69
C LEU A 601 -36.53 9.44 -2.51
N LEU A 602 -36.33 8.41 -1.68
CA LEU A 602 -35.40 8.46 -0.56
C LEU A 602 -33.95 8.71 -1.02
N ILE A 603 -33.48 7.98 -2.04
CA ILE A 603 -32.13 8.17 -2.59
C ILE A 603 -31.98 9.59 -3.17
N THR A 604 -33.01 10.09 -3.85
CA THR A 604 -33.01 11.48 -4.36
C THR A 604 -32.96 12.50 -3.21
N GLY A 605 -33.71 12.27 -2.13
CA GLY A 605 -33.68 13.11 -0.93
C GLY A 605 -32.31 13.12 -0.26
N LEU A 606 -31.65 11.96 -0.15
CA LEU A 606 -30.28 11.84 0.36
C LEU A 606 -29.26 12.57 -0.52
N ARG A 607 -29.46 12.54 -1.85
CA ARG A 607 -28.60 13.21 -2.83
C ARG A 607 -28.83 14.73 -2.95
N THR A 608 -29.94 15.27 -2.44
CA THR A 608 -30.31 16.68 -2.65
C THR A 608 -30.52 17.44 -1.34
N TRP A 609 -31.51 17.03 -0.54
CA TRP A 609 -31.94 17.75 0.67
C TRP A 609 -30.99 17.56 1.85
N TRP A 610 -30.33 16.39 1.95
CA TRP A 610 -29.46 16.03 3.08
C TRP A 610 -27.97 16.02 2.76
N VAL A 611 -27.56 16.59 1.62
CA VAL A 611 -26.15 16.59 1.17
C VAL A 611 -25.22 17.23 2.21
N ALA A 612 -25.63 18.34 2.82
CA ALA A 612 -24.83 19.02 3.84
C ALA A 612 -24.60 18.19 5.11
N ALA A 613 -25.44 17.19 5.37
CA ALA A 613 -25.36 16.34 6.56
C ALA A 613 -24.64 15.00 6.32
N ILE A 614 -24.74 14.44 5.10
CA ILE A 614 -24.29 13.06 4.81
C ILE A 614 -23.20 13.02 3.74
N GLY A 615 -23.04 14.05 2.91
CA GLY A 615 -22.03 14.10 1.84
C GLY A 615 -22.22 13.04 0.74
N ALA A 616 -23.36 12.35 0.70
CA ALA A 616 -23.59 11.16 -0.11
C ALA A 616 -24.14 11.48 -1.51
N THR A 617 -23.42 12.30 -2.28
CA THR A 617 -23.82 12.66 -3.66
C THR A 617 -23.66 11.52 -4.67
N PHE A 618 -22.96 10.45 -4.29
CA PHE A 618 -22.65 9.28 -5.11
C PHE A 618 -23.75 8.20 -5.09
N LEU A 619 -24.79 8.34 -4.27
CA LEU A 619 -25.83 7.32 -4.17
C LEU A 619 -26.70 7.23 -5.43
N GLN A 620 -26.82 6.02 -5.97
CA GLN A 620 -27.68 5.67 -7.09
C GLN A 620 -28.64 4.55 -6.71
N LEU A 621 -29.84 4.59 -7.29
CA LEU A 621 -30.85 3.57 -7.07
C LEU A 621 -30.41 2.24 -7.70
N HIS A 622 -30.20 1.22 -6.89
CA HIS A 622 -29.94 -0.14 -7.34
C HIS A 622 -31.14 -1.03 -7.05
N VAL A 623 -31.68 -1.64 -8.11
CA VAL A 623 -32.83 -2.54 -8.00
C VAL A 623 -32.36 -3.97 -8.15
N ASN A 624 -32.26 -4.68 -7.03
CA ASN A 624 -31.93 -6.11 -7.02
C ASN A 624 -33.21 -6.96 -7.11
N VAL A 625 -33.28 -7.83 -8.12
CA VAL A 625 -34.41 -8.76 -8.32
C VAL A 625 -34.59 -9.69 -7.12
N PHE A 626 -33.51 -10.12 -6.47
CA PHE A 626 -33.59 -10.97 -5.29
C PHE A 626 -34.30 -10.25 -4.13
N SER A 627 -33.99 -8.99 -3.89
CA SER A 627 -34.62 -8.17 -2.85
C SER A 627 -36.09 -7.88 -3.14
N LEU A 628 -36.47 -7.71 -4.42
CA LEU A 628 -37.86 -7.60 -4.82
C LEU A 628 -38.65 -8.89 -4.51
N ILE A 629 -38.10 -10.05 -4.86
CA ILE A 629 -38.72 -11.36 -4.59
C ILE A 629 -38.83 -11.58 -3.08
N LEU A 630 -37.74 -11.35 -2.34
CA LEU A 630 -37.70 -11.52 -0.89
C LEU A 630 -38.71 -10.58 -0.20
N GLY A 631 -38.72 -9.31 -0.59
CA GLY A 631 -39.67 -8.32 -0.08
C GLY A 631 -41.12 -8.69 -0.36
N TYR A 632 -41.42 -9.19 -1.57
CA TYR A 632 -42.76 -9.70 -1.91
C TYR A 632 -43.18 -10.88 -1.01
N VAL A 633 -42.31 -11.89 -0.86
CA VAL A 633 -42.60 -13.09 -0.06
C VAL A 633 -42.78 -12.74 1.40
N LEU A 634 -41.90 -11.90 1.97
CA LEU A 634 -41.98 -11.47 3.36
C LEU A 634 -43.24 -10.63 3.62
N ALA A 635 -43.56 -9.66 2.76
CA ALA A 635 -44.76 -8.85 2.91
C ALA A 635 -46.02 -9.71 2.82
N LEU A 636 -46.09 -10.61 1.85
CA LEU A 636 -47.20 -11.54 1.71
C LEU A 636 -47.36 -12.43 2.95
N ALA A 637 -46.27 -12.95 3.51
CA ALA A 637 -46.29 -13.77 4.71
C ALA A 637 -46.78 -12.97 5.94
N ILE A 638 -46.28 -11.74 6.14
CA ILE A 638 -46.68 -10.87 7.24
C ILE A 638 -48.16 -10.51 7.14
N ILE A 639 -48.64 -10.14 5.95
CA ILE A 639 -50.03 -9.79 5.71
C ILE A 639 -50.94 -11.01 5.87
N ALA A 640 -50.55 -12.17 5.33
CA ALA A 640 -51.28 -13.41 5.51
C ALA A 640 -51.39 -13.82 6.98
N LEU A 641 -50.32 -13.63 7.76
CA LEU A 641 -50.32 -13.87 9.19
C LEU A 641 -51.28 -12.92 9.92
N ALA A 642 -51.28 -11.62 9.58
CA ALA A 642 -52.20 -10.64 10.16
C ALA A 642 -53.66 -10.96 9.85
N ILE A 643 -53.97 -11.32 8.60
CA ILE A 643 -55.29 -11.78 8.16
C ILE A 643 -55.70 -13.06 8.90
N TRP A 644 -54.77 -14.00 9.09
CA TRP A 644 -55.06 -15.24 9.82
C TRP A 644 -55.32 -15.00 11.31
N LEU A 645 -54.54 -14.12 11.96
CA LEU A 645 -54.72 -13.76 13.37
C LEU A 645 -56.06 -13.07 13.60
N THR A 646 -56.44 -12.12 12.73
CA THR A 646 -57.75 -11.44 12.80
C THR A 646 -58.91 -12.42 12.64
N LEU A 647 -58.83 -13.38 11.69
CA LEU A 647 -59.81 -14.45 11.56
C LEU A 647 -59.88 -15.37 12.79
N ARG A 648 -58.74 -15.68 13.40
CA ARG A 648 -58.69 -16.51 14.62
C ARG A 648 -59.36 -15.80 15.80
N GLN A 649 -59.25 -14.49 15.90
CA GLN A 649 -59.95 -13.69 16.91
C GLN A 649 -61.46 -13.68 16.66
N LEU A 650 -61.90 -13.46 15.41
CA LEU A 650 -63.31 -13.47 15.02
C LEU A 650 -64.00 -14.83 15.28
N ARG A 651 -63.27 -15.94 15.18
CA ARG A 651 -63.79 -17.29 15.51
C ARG A 651 -64.24 -17.45 16.97
N LYS A 652 -63.77 -16.60 17.89
CA LYS A 652 -64.14 -16.66 19.31
C LYS A 652 -65.46 -15.96 19.63
N ILE A 653 -66.06 -15.25 18.67
CA ILE A 653 -67.33 -14.55 18.83
C ILE A 653 -68.48 -15.50 18.44
N PRO A 654 -69.45 -15.78 19.33
CA PRO A 654 -70.55 -16.69 19.04
C PRO A 654 -71.51 -16.12 17.97
N ALA A 655 -72.10 -17.01 17.18
CA ALA A 655 -72.91 -16.70 16.00
C ALA A 655 -74.16 -15.79 16.19
N PRO A 656 -74.75 -15.58 17.39
CA PRO A 656 -75.86 -14.64 17.53
C PRO A 656 -75.47 -13.16 17.60
N ALA A 657 -74.17 -12.82 17.61
CA ALA A 657 -73.67 -11.45 17.78
C ALA A 657 -72.90 -10.90 16.55
N LEU A 658 -73.06 -11.56 15.39
CA LEU A 658 -72.60 -11.15 14.07
C LEU A 658 -73.81 -11.13 13.14
#